data_AF-A0A7J6R387-F1
#
_entry.id   AF-A0A7J6R387-F1
#
_cell.length_a   1.000
_cell.length_b   1.000
_cell.length_c   1.000
_cell.angle_alpha   90.00
_cell.angle_beta   90.00
_cell.angle_gamma   90.00
#
_symmetry.space_group_name_H-M   'P 1'
#
loop_
_entity.id
_entity.type
_entity.pdbx_description
1 polymer ?
#
loop_
_entity_poly.entity_id
_entity_poly.type
_entity_poly.pdbx_seq_one_letter_code
_entity_poly.pdbx_strand_id
1 'polypeptide(L)'
;MNWFENLFGFKEATHCVTRSRFFERRLHDGAVLLESKANGREFHVGRFTTPTLESLRGEYAARVQANKKNSELLRSGGFSLTNVVADVRDLHRDPANRGGVFQVASQFNCLEMPDMNLTPEDGITNYIADPTQGPACAMECAPGTLYRNYFVDVNADGTLKEGGGDDSFELGQRADRQLDCLAYVGKALHNDKENYWHLKNGYVLPSEPTSLSRLSQRLQSLSEESIDDLRGQLAVGVQWDTEVSSVDSGEQRVCQVYCAAVPVAYAPGTTTDQWEPFARLVLRGCYESTLLVAALKAIERGTREKVYLTLVGGGVFGNDEQWIVDAIRESITSLGSKFDRHFPVDIIILIVMLSTNCVTDGLAITIFFHRWKDLRFSVSILGLLGRVSSPYMVAPRLPAMLFASSAFCSDDRVDGRHLGAGSKWFEDTFGFSERAGGSNMHATVHRNVKLHKRSDGVLELRSKPLRKRYEVGSFTTPSLAELRSAVSQNRAPETPGVRPYKQITIQNIVADVRELHRDPANDGAVFQVASQFNCLEMPGMNTTPEEGITNYNHDHTQGPACALECAPGTLFRNYFVKVMNNGTAGEIDVSDVDKSAAGLGQYDKKQLDGLQGLGEALDNRRNRYWTMKNGYATPSQRGSLADLKKRLEGLSKSTIDELTTKITVGVQKDTQVSSVSDRVQKVTQVYCSALPVGYFPNTSPADWEPFARMVLNSLYESTLLVAEREAQRTGRTKVFLTHVGGGVFGNDQRWIVDAIEKAVFSASLWGSWTAKLDVYIVNYKSVPRIYEQLVERLIPSLEGRFR
;
A
#
# COMPACT_ATOMS: atom_id res chain seq x y z
N MET A 1 14.09 17.00 3.49
CA MET A 1 15.09 16.82 4.57
C MET A 1 16.43 16.57 3.89
N ASN A 2 17.53 17.20 4.30
CA ASN A 2 18.82 17.13 3.58
C ASN A 2 19.77 16.08 4.22
N TRP A 3 19.42 14.80 4.09
CA TRP A 3 20.10 13.71 4.81
C TRP A 3 21.58 13.59 4.42
N PHE A 4 21.91 13.81 3.14
CA PHE A 4 23.28 13.73 2.63
C PHE A 4 24.17 14.81 3.27
N GLU A 5 23.74 16.07 3.25
CA GLU A 5 24.50 17.18 3.82
C GLU A 5 24.69 17.01 5.33
N ASN A 6 23.65 16.56 6.04
CA ASN A 6 23.73 16.30 7.46
C ASN A 6 24.74 15.21 7.81
N LEU A 7 24.82 14.16 6.99
CA LEU A 7 25.71 13.03 7.24
C LEU A 7 27.15 13.33 6.84
N PHE A 8 27.36 13.81 5.61
CA PHE A 8 28.68 13.98 5.01
C PHE A 8 29.27 15.38 5.20
N GLY A 9 28.49 16.36 5.67
CA GLY A 9 28.96 17.71 6.00
C GLY A 9 29.03 18.69 4.82
N PHE A 10 28.51 18.31 3.65
CA PHE A 10 28.43 19.19 2.48
C PHE A 10 27.25 18.80 1.58
N LYS A 11 26.72 19.76 0.82
CA LYS A 11 25.66 19.48 -0.16
C LYS A 11 26.18 18.63 -1.31
N GLU A 12 25.43 17.61 -1.68
CA GLU A 12 25.70 16.84 -2.88
C GLU A 12 25.75 17.77 -4.10
N ALA A 13 26.79 17.61 -4.90
CA ALA A 13 27.07 18.40 -6.09
C ALA A 13 27.23 17.46 -7.29
N THR A 14 27.81 17.97 -8.38
CA THR A 14 28.12 17.13 -9.55
C THR A 14 28.97 15.93 -9.16
N HIS A 15 28.86 14.84 -9.93
CA HIS A 15 29.50 13.56 -9.65
C HIS A 15 30.99 13.67 -9.29
N CYS A 16 31.76 14.41 -10.09
CA CYS A 16 33.19 14.64 -9.83
C CYS A 16 33.45 15.48 -8.57
N VAL A 17 32.64 16.51 -8.31
CA VAL A 17 32.79 17.37 -7.13
C VAL A 17 32.47 16.57 -5.88
N THR A 18 31.35 15.84 -5.86
CA THR A 18 30.97 14.98 -4.72
C THR A 18 32.05 13.95 -4.41
N ARG A 19 32.54 13.22 -5.41
CA ARG A 19 33.63 12.25 -5.24
C ARG A 19 34.91 12.90 -4.68
N SER A 20 35.30 14.08 -5.19
CA SER A 20 36.51 14.78 -4.76
C SER A 20 36.50 15.21 -3.28
N ARG A 21 35.33 15.20 -2.63
CA ARG A 21 35.14 15.55 -1.21
C ARG A 21 35.42 14.39 -0.27
N PHE A 22 35.76 13.20 -0.76
CA PHE A 22 36.13 12.07 0.07
C PHE A 22 37.58 11.61 -0.18
N PHE A 23 38.21 11.07 0.86
CA PHE A 23 39.41 10.24 0.73
C PHE A 23 39.01 8.77 0.86
N GLU A 24 39.42 7.94 -0.09
CA GLU A 24 39.21 6.50 -0.06
C GLU A 24 40.46 5.80 0.49
N ARG A 25 40.25 4.86 1.42
CA ARG A 25 41.29 3.98 1.94
C ARG A 25 40.81 2.54 1.88
N ARG A 26 41.61 1.66 1.26
CA ARG A 26 41.36 0.21 1.24
C ARG A 26 42.15 -0.48 2.34
N LEU A 27 41.47 -1.34 3.09
CA LEU A 27 42.05 -2.19 4.12
C LEU A 27 42.61 -3.49 3.50
N HIS A 28 43.44 -4.20 4.25
CA HIS A 28 44.10 -5.44 3.79
C HIS A 28 43.13 -6.57 3.46
N ASP A 29 41.95 -6.59 4.09
CA ASP A 29 40.86 -7.54 3.84
C ASP A 29 39.97 -7.12 2.64
N GLY A 30 40.30 -6.00 1.99
CA GLY A 30 39.55 -5.45 0.87
C GLY A 30 38.36 -4.55 1.27
N ALA A 31 38.12 -4.32 2.56
CA ALA A 31 37.11 -3.36 3.00
C ALA A 31 37.51 -1.92 2.66
N VAL A 32 36.53 -1.09 2.32
CA VAL A 32 36.72 0.32 1.99
C VAL A 32 36.32 1.20 3.18
N LEU A 33 37.12 2.24 3.41
CA LEU A 33 36.80 3.36 4.29
C LEU A 33 36.73 4.64 3.45
N LEU A 34 35.73 5.48 3.71
CA LEU A 34 35.64 6.81 3.13
C LEU A 34 35.72 7.85 4.23
N GLU A 35 36.61 8.83 4.09
CA GLU A 35 36.69 9.98 4.99
C GLU A 35 36.13 11.21 4.28
N SER A 36 35.13 11.86 4.87
CA SER A 36 34.63 13.14 4.33
C SER A 36 35.59 14.28 4.67
N LYS A 37 36.09 14.97 3.64
CA LYS A 37 36.96 16.15 3.80
C LYS A 37 36.23 17.36 4.40
N ALA A 38 34.91 17.34 4.42
CA ALA A 38 34.10 18.47 4.90
C ALA A 38 33.94 18.46 6.43
N ASN A 39 33.80 17.29 7.04
CA ASN A 39 33.58 17.15 8.48
C ASN A 39 34.61 16.23 9.18
N GLY A 40 35.54 15.62 8.43
CA GLY A 40 36.57 14.71 8.96
C GLY A 40 36.05 13.36 9.43
N ARG A 41 34.76 13.04 9.23
CA ARG A 41 34.19 11.75 9.65
C ARG A 41 34.64 10.64 8.71
N GLU A 42 35.12 9.56 9.30
CA GLU A 42 35.40 8.30 8.61
C GLU A 42 34.16 7.40 8.64
N PHE A 43 33.89 6.75 7.51
CA PHE A 43 32.73 5.89 7.29
C PHE A 43 33.19 4.50 6.84
N HIS A 44 32.66 3.46 7.49
CA HIS A 44 32.94 2.08 7.08
C HIS A 44 32.02 1.65 5.93
N VAL A 45 32.53 1.72 4.70
CA VAL A 45 31.82 1.27 3.50
C VAL A 45 31.73 -0.26 3.49
N GLY A 46 32.81 -0.93 3.90
CA GLY A 46 32.93 -2.39 3.78
C GLY A 46 33.34 -2.82 2.36
N ARG A 47 33.18 -4.11 2.05
CA ARG A 47 33.53 -4.65 0.71
C ARG A 47 32.27 -4.67 -0.17
N PHE A 48 32.39 -4.32 -1.44
CA PHE A 48 31.32 -4.50 -2.43
C PHE A 48 31.74 -5.52 -3.49
N THR A 49 30.84 -6.45 -3.80
CA THR A 49 31.05 -7.53 -4.80
C THR A 49 29.77 -7.75 -5.60
N THR A 50 29.88 -8.29 -6.81
CA THR A 50 28.72 -8.71 -7.64
C THR A 50 28.78 -10.20 -8.00
N PRO A 51 28.73 -11.13 -7.01
CA PRO A 51 28.84 -12.55 -7.28
C PRO A 51 27.64 -13.07 -8.09
N THR A 52 27.91 -14.05 -8.96
CA THR A 52 26.85 -14.85 -9.57
C THR A 52 26.32 -15.88 -8.58
N LEU A 53 25.07 -16.30 -8.76
CA LEU A 53 24.49 -17.38 -7.96
C LEU A 53 25.35 -18.65 -8.00
N GLU A 54 25.90 -19.00 -9.16
CA GLU A 54 26.76 -20.17 -9.30
C GLU A 54 28.07 -20.03 -8.51
N SER A 55 28.67 -18.84 -8.51
CA SER A 55 29.84 -18.56 -7.68
C SER A 55 29.53 -18.72 -6.18
N LEU A 56 28.37 -18.22 -5.72
CA LEU A 56 27.93 -18.39 -4.33
C LEU A 56 27.68 -19.86 -3.97
N ARG A 57 27.06 -20.62 -4.87
CA ARG A 57 26.85 -22.07 -4.69
C ARG A 57 28.17 -22.80 -4.54
N GLY A 58 29.13 -22.52 -5.43
CA GLY A 58 30.47 -23.11 -5.43
C GLY A 58 31.26 -22.78 -4.16
N GLU A 59 31.28 -21.50 -3.75
CA GLU A 59 31.96 -21.07 -2.53
C GLU A 59 31.34 -21.77 -1.31
N TYR A 60 30.01 -21.77 -1.21
CA TYR A 60 29.32 -22.39 -0.09
C TYR A 60 29.54 -23.90 -0.03
N ALA A 61 29.49 -24.60 -1.16
CA ALA A 61 29.81 -26.03 -1.24
C ALA A 61 31.21 -26.33 -0.71
N ALA A 62 32.21 -25.56 -1.14
CA ALA A 62 33.59 -25.71 -0.69
C ALA A 62 33.73 -25.48 0.83
N ARG A 63 33.08 -24.43 1.36
CA ARG A 63 33.07 -24.10 2.80
C ARG A 63 32.41 -25.19 3.62
N VAL A 64 31.28 -25.73 3.17
CA VAL A 64 30.60 -26.86 3.83
C VAL A 64 31.51 -28.08 3.83
N GLN A 65 32.12 -28.45 2.70
CA GLN A 65 33.02 -29.60 2.61
C GLN A 65 34.22 -29.47 3.57
N ALA A 66 34.82 -28.29 3.65
CA ALA A 66 35.97 -28.03 4.53
C ALA A 66 35.61 -28.10 6.03
N ASN A 67 34.38 -27.71 6.40
CA ASN A 67 33.99 -27.53 7.80
C ASN A 67 33.04 -28.61 8.35
N LYS A 68 32.41 -29.44 7.51
CA LYS A 68 31.34 -30.39 7.90
C LYS A 68 31.72 -31.35 9.04
N LYS A 69 32.99 -31.73 9.16
CA LYS A 69 33.46 -32.66 10.22
C LYS A 69 33.68 -31.97 11.57
N ASN A 70 34.04 -30.69 11.57
CA ASN A 70 34.54 -29.98 12.75
C ASN A 70 33.60 -28.84 13.22
N SER A 71 32.60 -28.48 12.42
CA SER A 71 31.63 -27.42 12.75
C SER A 71 30.40 -28.02 13.43
N GLU A 72 30.22 -27.70 14.71
CA GLU A 72 28.98 -28.00 15.44
C GLU A 72 27.79 -27.27 14.80
N LEU A 73 27.97 -26.02 14.34
CA LEU A 73 26.96 -25.21 13.65
C LEU A 73 26.38 -25.94 12.43
N LEU A 74 27.24 -26.47 11.56
CA LEU A 74 26.82 -27.22 10.37
C LEU A 74 26.19 -28.56 10.75
N ARG A 75 26.69 -29.23 11.79
CA ARG A 75 26.12 -30.50 12.29
C ARG A 75 24.73 -30.32 12.92
N SER A 76 24.50 -29.23 13.63
CA SER A 76 23.19 -28.81 14.16
C SER A 76 22.29 -28.19 13.08
N GLY A 77 22.69 -28.31 11.80
CA GLY A 77 22.19 -27.56 10.67
C GLY A 77 20.67 -27.55 10.48
N GLY A 78 20.21 -26.50 9.81
CA GLY A 78 18.81 -26.25 9.48
C GLY A 78 18.51 -24.74 9.53
N PHE A 79 17.48 -24.31 8.81
CA PHE A 79 17.01 -22.94 8.87
C PHE A 79 15.89 -22.80 9.90
N SER A 80 15.73 -21.61 10.48
CA SER A 80 14.48 -21.21 11.10
C SER A 80 13.73 -20.27 10.15
N LEU A 81 12.41 -20.21 10.28
CA LEU A 81 11.58 -19.31 9.49
C LEU A 81 10.60 -18.59 10.40
N THR A 82 10.62 -17.26 10.36
CA THR A 82 9.72 -16.39 11.11
C THR A 82 9.26 -15.24 10.24
N ASN A 83 8.10 -14.69 10.57
CA ASN A 83 7.60 -13.49 9.91
C ASN A 83 7.60 -12.35 10.91
N VAL A 84 8.02 -11.17 10.46
CA VAL A 84 8.08 -9.98 11.30
C VAL A 84 7.45 -8.83 10.53
N VAL A 85 6.58 -8.09 11.21
CA VAL A 85 6.08 -6.79 10.76
C VAL A 85 6.87 -5.71 11.48
N ALA A 86 7.69 -4.97 10.75
CA ALA A 86 8.55 -3.91 11.30
C ALA A 86 8.96 -2.88 10.25
N ASP A 87 9.44 -1.72 10.70
CA ASP A 87 10.17 -0.77 9.86
C ASP A 87 11.60 -1.29 9.66
N VAL A 88 12.03 -1.37 8.40
CA VAL A 88 13.36 -1.86 8.04
C VAL A 88 14.48 -0.99 8.63
N ARG A 89 14.23 0.31 8.83
CA ARG A 89 15.20 1.24 9.40
C ARG A 89 15.46 0.92 10.87
N ASP A 90 14.41 0.62 11.62
CA ASP A 90 14.53 0.21 13.01
C ASP A 90 15.29 -1.12 13.13
N LEU A 91 15.06 -2.05 12.21
CA LEU A 91 15.81 -3.31 12.17
C LEU A 91 17.30 -3.13 11.85
N HIS A 92 17.66 -2.19 10.98
CA HIS A 92 19.08 -1.86 10.71
C HIS A 92 19.74 -1.25 11.95
N ARG A 93 19.02 -0.39 12.69
CA ARG A 93 19.51 0.31 13.87
C ARG A 93 19.62 -0.59 15.11
N ASP A 94 18.83 -1.66 15.18
CA ASP A 94 18.82 -2.57 16.31
C ASP A 94 20.19 -3.28 16.49
N PRO A 95 20.90 -3.06 17.63
CA PRO A 95 22.15 -3.75 17.92
C PRO A 95 22.05 -5.28 17.89
N ALA A 96 20.86 -5.84 18.11
CA ALA A 96 20.61 -7.29 18.03
C ALA A 96 20.71 -7.85 16.59
N ASN A 97 20.83 -6.98 15.58
CA ASN A 97 20.98 -7.34 14.17
C ASN A 97 22.38 -7.02 13.63
N ARG A 98 23.35 -6.76 14.50
CA ARG A 98 24.75 -6.53 14.10
C ARG A 98 25.31 -7.72 13.31
N GLY A 99 25.81 -7.42 12.12
CA GLY A 99 26.32 -8.38 11.14
C GLY A 99 25.23 -9.12 10.36
N GLY A 100 23.95 -8.86 10.65
CA GLY A 100 22.82 -9.49 9.97
C GLY A 100 22.75 -9.13 8.48
N VAL A 101 22.03 -9.96 7.72
CA VAL A 101 21.88 -9.82 6.27
C VAL A 101 20.50 -9.26 5.93
N PHE A 102 20.47 -8.21 5.13
CA PHE A 102 19.24 -7.56 4.67
C PHE A 102 19.14 -7.68 3.16
N GLN A 103 18.05 -8.28 2.68
CA GLN A 103 17.68 -8.19 1.28
C GLN A 103 17.17 -6.78 0.98
N VAL A 104 17.72 -6.16 -0.06
CA VAL A 104 17.35 -4.82 -0.50
C VAL A 104 16.76 -4.92 -1.89
N ALA A 105 15.51 -4.49 -2.04
CA ALA A 105 14.90 -4.31 -3.34
C ALA A 105 15.64 -3.20 -4.10
N SER A 106 16.29 -3.57 -5.20
CA SER A 106 17.26 -2.75 -5.94
C SER A 106 16.94 -2.74 -7.43
N GLN A 107 17.61 -1.88 -8.20
CA GLN A 107 17.72 -1.98 -9.66
C GLN A 107 18.92 -2.87 -10.05
N PHE A 108 18.99 -3.29 -11.32
CA PHE A 108 20.05 -4.20 -11.79
C PHE A 108 21.45 -3.57 -11.82
N ASN A 109 21.55 -2.25 -11.60
CA ASN A 109 22.81 -1.52 -11.42
C ASN A 109 23.19 -1.32 -9.94
N CYS A 110 22.50 -1.98 -9.00
CA CYS A 110 22.71 -1.85 -7.56
C CYS A 110 22.48 -0.42 -7.01
N LEU A 111 21.63 0.36 -7.68
CA LEU A 111 21.13 1.65 -7.25
C LEU A 111 19.61 1.60 -7.03
N GLU A 112 19.09 2.57 -6.29
CA GLU A 112 17.68 2.71 -5.92
C GLU A 112 17.14 4.08 -6.34
N MET A 113 17.41 4.46 -7.60
CA MET A 113 16.93 5.74 -8.15
C MET A 113 15.40 5.81 -8.17
N PRO A 114 14.76 6.92 -7.75
CA PRO A 114 13.30 7.02 -7.72
C PRO A 114 12.59 6.87 -9.07
N ASP A 115 13.29 7.11 -10.19
CA ASP A 115 12.74 7.12 -11.54
C ASP A 115 13.77 6.62 -12.55
N MET A 116 13.32 5.88 -13.57
CA MET A 116 14.17 5.33 -14.63
C MET A 116 14.86 6.39 -15.52
N ASN A 117 14.43 7.64 -15.46
CA ASN A 117 15.02 8.76 -16.19
C ASN A 117 16.15 9.43 -15.41
N LEU A 118 16.33 9.08 -14.13
CA LEU A 118 17.44 9.58 -13.32
C LEU A 118 18.68 8.72 -13.54
N THR A 119 19.82 9.38 -13.67
CA THR A 119 21.12 8.75 -13.90
C THR A 119 21.96 8.81 -12.62
N PRO A 120 23.07 8.04 -12.53
CA PRO A 120 24.01 8.14 -11.40
C PRO A 120 24.48 9.57 -11.07
N GLU A 121 24.55 10.45 -12.07
CA GLU A 121 24.95 11.84 -11.94
C GLU A 121 23.92 12.73 -11.23
N ASP A 122 22.64 12.34 -11.21
CA ASP A 122 21.59 13.03 -10.46
C ASP A 122 21.75 12.87 -8.94
N GLY A 123 22.66 11.99 -8.53
CA GLY A 123 23.06 11.78 -7.15
C GLY A 123 22.10 10.93 -6.33
N ILE A 124 22.47 10.70 -5.07
CA ILE A 124 21.74 9.79 -4.16
C ILE A 124 20.89 10.55 -3.15
N THR A 125 21.01 11.88 -3.02
CA THR A 125 20.18 12.68 -2.09
C THR A 125 18.69 12.48 -2.38
N ASN A 126 18.33 12.30 -3.66
CA ASN A 126 16.97 12.08 -4.13
C ASN A 126 16.33 10.75 -3.66
N TYR A 127 17.09 9.80 -3.09
CA TYR A 127 16.55 8.55 -2.54
C TYR A 127 15.47 8.80 -1.48
N ILE A 128 15.53 9.95 -0.79
CA ILE A 128 14.51 10.35 0.18
C ILE A 128 13.14 10.65 -0.43
N ALA A 129 13.07 10.91 -1.75
CA ALA A 129 11.83 11.13 -2.47
C ALA A 129 11.08 9.83 -2.76
N ASP A 130 11.76 8.69 -2.64
CA ASP A 130 11.17 7.36 -2.84
C ASP A 130 10.92 6.69 -1.46
N PRO A 131 9.65 6.53 -1.05
CA PRO A 131 9.29 5.94 0.23
C PRO A 131 9.38 4.40 0.22
N THR A 132 9.82 3.77 -0.87
CA THR A 132 9.94 2.32 -0.96
C THR A 132 11.10 1.79 -0.10
N GLN A 133 11.08 0.47 0.10
CA GLN A 133 11.98 -0.19 1.04
C GLN A 133 13.44 -0.21 0.57
N GLY A 134 13.69 -0.23 -0.74
CA GLY A 134 15.04 -0.17 -1.33
C GLY A 134 15.82 1.07 -0.89
N PRO A 135 15.34 2.28 -1.26
CA PRO A 135 15.93 3.55 -0.83
C PRO A 135 16.03 3.69 0.69
N ALA A 136 15.04 3.18 1.45
CA ALA A 136 15.11 3.19 2.91
C ALA A 136 16.31 2.39 3.45
N CYS A 137 16.51 1.15 2.98
CA CYS A 137 17.69 0.35 3.32
C CYS A 137 18.99 1.03 2.87
N ALA A 138 19.03 1.54 1.64
CA ALA A 138 20.21 2.17 1.07
C ALA A 138 20.63 3.43 1.85
N MET A 139 19.67 4.25 2.30
CA MET A 139 19.96 5.42 3.13
C MET A 139 20.42 5.06 4.55
N GLU A 140 19.94 3.95 5.14
CA GLU A 140 20.45 3.49 6.44
C GLU A 140 21.91 3.04 6.35
N CYS A 141 22.38 2.60 5.19
CA CYS A 141 23.78 2.27 4.92
C CYS A 141 24.39 3.20 3.87
N ALA A 142 24.25 4.52 4.09
CA ALA A 142 24.65 5.55 3.15
C ALA A 142 26.11 5.47 2.65
N PRO A 143 27.13 5.05 3.44
CA PRO A 143 28.49 4.85 2.94
C PRO A 143 28.57 3.83 1.81
N GLY A 144 27.85 2.71 1.92
CA GLY A 144 27.73 1.72 0.85
C GLY A 144 27.08 2.33 -0.40
N THR A 145 25.99 3.07 -0.21
CA THR A 145 25.25 3.72 -1.30
C THR A 145 26.08 4.78 -2.03
N LEU A 146 26.80 5.61 -1.29
CA LEU A 146 27.76 6.57 -1.83
C LEU A 146 28.85 5.86 -2.65
N TYR A 147 29.41 4.77 -2.13
CA TYR A 147 30.45 4.02 -2.82
C TYR A 147 29.95 3.40 -4.13
N ARG A 148 28.77 2.76 -4.12
CA ARG A 148 28.17 2.17 -5.32
C ARG A 148 27.83 3.18 -6.41
N ASN A 149 27.56 4.44 -6.07
CA ASN A 149 27.32 5.47 -7.07
C ASN A 149 28.61 6.12 -7.57
N TYR A 150 29.54 6.47 -6.68
CA TYR A 150 30.66 7.37 -6.99
C TYR A 150 32.04 6.71 -7.09
N PHE A 151 32.22 5.47 -6.62
CA PHE A 151 33.55 4.87 -6.45
C PHE A 151 33.72 3.48 -7.07
N VAL A 152 32.65 2.73 -7.34
CA VAL A 152 32.76 1.43 -8.01
C VAL A 152 33.39 1.56 -9.39
N ASP A 153 34.25 0.61 -9.74
CA ASP A 153 34.86 0.50 -11.06
C ASP A 153 34.05 -0.50 -11.89
N VAL A 154 33.61 -0.06 -13.06
CA VAL A 154 32.65 -0.76 -13.91
C VAL A 154 33.31 -1.05 -15.25
N ASN A 155 33.39 -2.32 -15.63
CA ASN A 155 33.89 -2.74 -16.92
C ASN A 155 32.96 -2.25 -18.05
N ALA A 156 33.47 -2.23 -19.29
CA ALA A 156 32.69 -1.84 -20.46
C ALA A 156 31.46 -2.74 -20.70
N ASP A 157 31.46 -3.96 -20.18
CA ASP A 157 30.34 -4.92 -20.29
C ASP A 157 29.36 -4.84 -19.11
N GLY A 158 29.51 -3.86 -18.22
CA GLY A 158 28.65 -3.65 -17.05
C GLY A 158 29.00 -4.54 -15.86
N THR A 159 30.03 -5.39 -15.93
CA THR A 159 30.47 -6.17 -14.77
C THR A 159 31.33 -5.34 -13.82
N LEU A 160 31.37 -5.71 -12.54
CA LEU A 160 32.27 -5.08 -11.57
C LEU A 160 33.73 -5.40 -11.92
N LYS A 161 34.59 -4.39 -11.92
CA LYS A 161 36.04 -4.56 -12.12
C LYS A 161 36.73 -4.86 -10.79
N GLU A 162 37.28 -6.07 -10.65
CA GLU A 162 38.02 -6.49 -9.46
C GLU A 162 39.43 -5.89 -9.43
N GLY A 163 39.93 -5.53 -8.23
CA GLY A 163 41.32 -5.10 -8.02
C GLY A 163 41.63 -3.62 -8.30
N GLY A 164 40.65 -2.72 -8.08
CA GLY A 164 40.72 -1.28 -8.38
C GLY A 164 42.07 -0.60 -8.11
N GLY A 165 42.49 0.28 -9.04
CA GLY A 165 43.77 0.97 -8.95
C GLY A 165 44.20 1.72 -10.21
N ASP A 166 43.28 2.34 -10.95
CA ASP A 166 43.70 3.36 -11.91
C ASP A 166 43.17 4.72 -11.44
N ASP A 167 44.05 5.73 -11.42
CA ASP A 167 43.74 7.15 -11.19
C ASP A 167 42.93 7.74 -12.38
N SER A 168 42.12 6.91 -13.03
CA SER A 168 41.21 7.33 -14.08
C SER A 168 40.16 8.25 -13.48
N PHE A 169 39.92 9.37 -14.16
CA PHE A 169 38.91 10.37 -13.78
C PHE A 169 37.47 9.83 -13.85
N GLU A 170 37.28 8.57 -14.27
CA GLU A 170 35.97 8.03 -14.63
C GLU A 170 35.35 7.08 -13.59
N LEU A 171 35.95 6.82 -12.43
CA LEU A 171 35.36 5.94 -11.39
C LEU A 171 33.92 6.34 -11.01
N GLY A 172 33.17 5.35 -10.52
CA GLY A 172 31.74 5.44 -10.22
C GLY A 172 30.87 5.02 -11.39
N GLN A 173 29.58 4.82 -11.12
CA GLN A 173 28.58 4.61 -12.16
C GLN A 173 28.27 5.94 -12.84
N ARG A 174 27.98 5.90 -14.13
CA ARG A 174 27.65 7.02 -15.01
C ARG A 174 26.50 6.66 -15.94
N ALA A 175 25.84 7.64 -16.53
CA ALA A 175 24.75 7.41 -17.49
C ALA A 175 25.13 6.44 -18.62
N ASP A 176 26.38 6.48 -19.08
CA ASP A 176 26.94 5.66 -20.15
C ASP A 176 27.70 4.41 -19.67
N ARG A 177 27.86 4.22 -18.36
CA ARG A 177 28.59 3.09 -17.77
C ARG A 177 28.05 2.71 -16.39
N GLN A 178 27.25 1.66 -16.33
CA GLN A 178 26.58 1.20 -15.11
C GLN A 178 26.80 -0.28 -14.88
N LEU A 179 26.68 -0.70 -13.63
CA LEU A 179 26.65 -2.11 -13.30
C LEU A 179 25.43 -2.77 -13.97
N ASP A 180 25.59 -4.02 -14.38
CA ASP A 180 24.53 -4.85 -14.93
C ASP A 180 24.58 -6.25 -14.29
N CYS A 181 23.72 -6.46 -13.29
CA CYS A 181 23.55 -7.75 -12.63
C CYS A 181 22.95 -8.85 -13.54
N LEU A 182 22.48 -8.51 -14.73
CA LEU A 182 22.07 -9.45 -15.78
C LEU A 182 23.14 -9.68 -16.85
N ALA A 183 24.31 -9.04 -16.80
CA ALA A 183 25.31 -9.13 -17.87
C ALA A 183 25.61 -10.59 -18.29
N TYR A 184 25.82 -11.48 -17.31
CA TYR A 184 26.07 -12.89 -17.57
C TYR A 184 24.84 -13.65 -18.09
N VAL A 185 23.64 -13.33 -17.59
CA VAL A 185 22.37 -13.89 -18.08
C VAL A 185 22.11 -13.45 -19.53
N GLY A 186 22.33 -12.17 -19.83
CA GLY A 186 22.24 -11.59 -21.17
C GLY A 186 23.21 -12.26 -22.13
N LYS A 187 24.46 -12.49 -21.71
CA LYS A 187 25.44 -13.24 -22.51
C LYS A 187 25.01 -14.68 -22.78
N ALA A 188 24.50 -15.38 -21.76
CA ALA A 188 24.02 -16.76 -21.91
C ALA A 188 22.77 -16.87 -22.79
N LEU A 189 21.93 -15.83 -22.79
CA LEU A 189 20.77 -15.72 -23.67
C LEU A 189 21.08 -15.08 -25.03
N HIS A 190 22.34 -14.69 -25.30
CA HIS A 190 22.73 -13.96 -26.51
C HIS A 190 21.88 -12.69 -26.74
N ASN A 191 21.58 -11.95 -25.67
CA ASN A 191 20.73 -10.76 -25.72
C ASN A 191 21.32 -9.65 -26.60
N ASP A 192 22.64 -9.62 -26.81
CA ASP A 192 23.33 -8.74 -27.75
C ASP A 192 22.87 -8.93 -29.21
N LYS A 193 22.47 -10.16 -29.57
CA LYS A 193 21.96 -10.51 -30.90
C LYS A 193 20.45 -10.61 -30.94
N GLU A 194 19.87 -11.20 -29.91
CA GLU A 194 18.44 -11.50 -29.82
C GLU A 194 17.60 -10.28 -29.44
N ASN A 195 18.24 -9.27 -28.83
CA ASN A 195 17.64 -8.01 -28.42
C ASN A 195 16.31 -8.22 -27.68
N TYR A 196 16.32 -9.05 -26.63
CA TYR A 196 15.14 -9.30 -25.80
C TYR A 196 14.82 -8.09 -24.92
N TRP A 197 15.85 -7.52 -24.29
CA TRP A 197 15.72 -6.34 -23.45
C TRP A 197 16.93 -5.41 -23.58
N HIS A 198 16.76 -4.18 -23.13
CA HIS A 198 17.84 -3.24 -22.84
C HIS A 198 17.69 -2.70 -21.42
N LEU A 199 18.80 -2.21 -20.85
CA LEU A 199 18.78 -1.54 -19.57
C LEU A 199 18.69 -0.03 -19.77
N LYS A 200 17.84 0.61 -18.97
CA LYS A 200 17.77 2.06 -18.84
C LYS A 200 17.91 2.40 -17.37
N ASN A 201 19.07 2.92 -16.97
CA ASN A 201 19.37 3.28 -15.57
C ASN A 201 19.05 2.17 -14.56
N GLY A 202 19.41 0.92 -14.89
CA GLY A 202 19.14 -0.25 -14.03
C GLY A 202 17.75 -0.88 -14.18
N TYR A 203 16.84 -0.30 -14.98
CA TYR A 203 15.54 -0.87 -15.32
C TYR A 203 15.63 -1.71 -16.59
N VAL A 204 15.15 -2.94 -16.53
CA VAL A 204 15.08 -3.85 -17.68
C VAL A 204 13.81 -3.56 -18.47
N LEU A 205 13.96 -3.09 -19.70
CA LEU A 205 12.84 -2.73 -20.57
C LEU A 205 12.85 -3.61 -21.84
N PRO A 206 11.67 -4.04 -22.33
CA PRO A 206 11.58 -4.76 -23.59
C PRO A 206 12.14 -3.90 -24.72
N SER A 207 12.98 -4.49 -25.57
CA SER A 207 13.50 -3.76 -26.74
C SER A 207 12.45 -3.57 -27.82
N GLU A 208 11.48 -4.49 -27.92
CA GLU A 208 10.39 -4.45 -28.91
C GLU A 208 9.12 -5.07 -28.31
N PRO A 209 7.91 -4.74 -28.81
CA PRO A 209 6.66 -5.29 -28.27
C PRO A 209 6.58 -6.83 -28.22
N THR A 210 7.30 -7.53 -29.10
CA THR A 210 7.30 -9.00 -29.19
C THR A 210 8.50 -9.64 -28.49
N SER A 211 9.46 -8.85 -27.99
CA SER A 211 10.74 -9.35 -27.52
C SER A 211 10.61 -10.26 -26.30
N LEU A 212 9.70 -9.93 -25.38
CA LEU A 212 9.41 -10.77 -24.22
C LEU A 212 8.63 -12.03 -24.55
N SER A 213 7.74 -12.01 -25.55
CA SER A 213 7.11 -13.24 -26.05
C SER A 213 8.16 -14.23 -26.56
N ARG A 214 9.16 -13.73 -27.31
CA ARG A 214 10.28 -14.56 -27.81
C ARG A 214 11.12 -15.10 -26.66
N LEU A 215 11.45 -14.25 -25.68
CA LEU A 215 12.20 -14.67 -24.49
C LEU A 215 11.43 -15.74 -23.71
N SER A 216 10.15 -15.51 -23.44
CA SER A 216 9.26 -16.44 -22.75
C SER A 216 9.21 -17.80 -23.46
N GLN A 217 8.99 -17.80 -24.78
CA GLN A 217 8.98 -19.03 -25.57
C GLN A 217 10.31 -19.76 -25.51
N ARG A 218 11.44 -19.03 -25.58
CA ARG A 218 12.77 -19.61 -25.46
C ARG A 218 12.98 -20.25 -24.10
N LEU A 219 12.69 -19.53 -23.01
CA LEU A 219 12.83 -20.06 -21.65
C LEU A 219 11.95 -21.29 -21.44
N GLN A 220 10.71 -21.29 -21.93
CA GLN A 220 9.80 -22.43 -21.84
C GLN A 220 10.25 -23.64 -22.66
N SER A 221 11.09 -23.45 -23.68
CA SER A 221 11.64 -24.55 -24.50
C SER A 221 12.87 -25.23 -23.89
N LEU A 222 13.47 -24.62 -22.86
CA LEU A 222 14.66 -25.14 -22.20
C LEU A 222 14.30 -26.21 -21.17
N SER A 223 15.24 -27.11 -20.89
CA SER A 223 15.11 -28.06 -19.78
C SER A 223 15.27 -27.34 -18.43
N GLU A 224 14.76 -27.95 -17.35
CA GLU A 224 14.95 -27.44 -15.98
C GLU A 224 16.44 -27.30 -15.60
N GLU A 225 17.31 -28.18 -16.11
CA GLU A 225 18.76 -28.08 -15.93
C GLU A 225 19.32 -26.81 -16.59
N SER A 226 18.96 -26.57 -17.85
CA SER A 226 19.36 -25.34 -18.56
C SER A 226 18.78 -24.07 -17.91
N ILE A 227 17.59 -24.14 -17.33
CA ILE A 227 17.02 -23.05 -16.55
C ILE A 227 17.77 -22.83 -15.22
N ASP A 228 18.21 -23.88 -14.53
CA ASP A 228 19.05 -23.75 -13.33
C ASP A 228 20.44 -23.17 -13.67
N ASP A 229 21.03 -23.57 -14.79
CA ASP A 229 22.30 -23.03 -15.30
C ASP A 229 22.18 -21.53 -15.61
N LEU A 230 21.11 -21.12 -16.32
CA LEU A 230 20.82 -19.71 -16.59
C LEU A 230 20.59 -18.92 -15.31
N ARG A 231 19.84 -19.49 -14.35
CA ARG A 231 19.64 -18.88 -13.03
C ARG A 231 20.97 -18.73 -12.28
N GLY A 232 21.88 -19.68 -12.42
CA GLY A 232 23.25 -19.64 -11.89
C GLY A 232 24.07 -18.44 -12.39
N GLN A 233 23.75 -17.90 -13.57
CA GLN A 233 24.41 -16.72 -14.13
C GLN A 233 23.92 -15.39 -13.53
N LEU A 234 22.80 -15.36 -12.83
CA LEU A 234 22.29 -14.12 -12.23
C LEU A 234 23.28 -13.61 -11.18
N ALA A 235 23.70 -12.35 -11.31
CA ALA A 235 24.49 -11.67 -10.29
C ALA A 235 23.60 -10.85 -9.35
N VAL A 236 24.09 -10.62 -8.13
CA VAL A 236 23.48 -9.70 -7.15
C VAL A 236 24.56 -8.80 -6.58
N GLY A 237 24.22 -7.57 -6.19
CA GLY A 237 25.15 -6.72 -5.45
C GLY A 237 25.22 -7.16 -3.99
N VAL A 238 26.43 -7.28 -3.42
CA VAL A 238 26.60 -7.58 -1.99
C VAL A 238 27.52 -6.55 -1.37
N GLN A 239 26.98 -5.78 -0.43
CA GLN A 239 27.73 -4.86 0.41
C GLN A 239 27.97 -5.51 1.77
N TRP A 240 29.20 -5.96 1.99
CA TRP A 240 29.62 -6.67 3.20
C TRP A 240 30.00 -5.69 4.31
N ASP A 241 29.38 -5.84 5.48
CA ASP A 241 29.74 -5.15 6.73
C ASP A 241 29.80 -3.62 6.62
N THR A 242 28.80 -3.05 5.96
CA THR A 242 28.64 -1.60 5.81
C THR A 242 28.06 -0.95 7.06
N GLU A 243 28.50 0.25 7.38
CA GLU A 243 28.06 1.03 8.55
C GLU A 243 26.61 1.51 8.43
N VAL A 244 25.84 1.31 9.50
CA VAL A 244 24.51 1.89 9.66
C VAL A 244 24.67 3.35 10.11
N SER A 245 24.33 4.27 9.22
CA SER A 245 24.71 5.70 9.28
C SER A 245 23.95 6.50 10.33
N SER A 246 22.81 5.98 10.78
CA SER A 246 21.89 6.60 11.73
C SER A 246 22.23 6.29 13.20
N VAL A 247 23.31 5.55 13.46
CA VAL A 247 23.79 5.18 14.80
C VAL A 247 25.19 5.76 15.05
N ASP A 248 25.37 6.45 16.17
CA ASP A 248 26.57 7.26 16.46
C ASP A 248 27.85 6.46 16.81
N SER A 249 27.86 5.12 16.72
CA SER A 249 29.00 4.32 17.18
C SER A 249 29.93 3.78 16.08
N GLY A 250 29.55 3.77 14.80
CA GLY A 250 30.32 3.11 13.71
C GLY A 250 30.54 1.59 13.86
N GLU A 251 30.16 1.03 15.01
CA GLU A 251 30.21 -0.39 15.37
C GLU A 251 28.99 -1.16 14.84
N GLN A 252 27.89 -0.46 14.56
CA GLN A 252 26.72 -1.09 13.96
C GLN A 252 26.93 -1.25 12.47
N ARG A 253 27.16 -2.49 12.06
CA ARG A 253 27.42 -2.88 10.67
C ARG A 253 26.51 -4.02 10.27
N VAL A 254 26.07 -4.01 9.02
CA VAL A 254 25.19 -5.03 8.44
C VAL A 254 25.67 -5.42 7.06
N CYS A 255 25.17 -6.53 6.53
CA CYS A 255 25.35 -6.92 5.14
C CYS A 255 24.07 -6.62 4.35
N GLN A 256 24.19 -6.01 3.18
CA GLN A 256 23.06 -5.74 2.28
C GLN A 256 23.23 -6.49 0.97
N VAL A 257 22.20 -7.24 0.57
CA VAL A 257 22.14 -7.96 -0.70
C VAL A 257 21.13 -7.26 -1.60
N TYR A 258 21.66 -6.59 -2.62
CA TYR A 258 20.92 -5.81 -3.61
C TYR A 258 20.38 -6.73 -4.69
N CYS A 259 19.07 -6.97 -4.64
CA CYS A 259 18.34 -7.87 -5.52
C CYS A 259 17.35 -7.09 -6.37
N ALA A 260 17.43 -7.26 -7.68
CA ALA A 260 16.52 -6.62 -8.63
C ALA A 260 15.51 -7.63 -9.17
N ALA A 261 14.23 -7.27 -9.12
CA ALA A 261 13.20 -7.94 -9.91
C ALA A 261 13.04 -7.25 -11.26
N VAL A 262 12.45 -7.94 -12.23
CA VAL A 262 12.09 -7.33 -13.51
C VAL A 262 10.91 -6.34 -13.32
N PRO A 263 10.91 -5.17 -13.98
CA PRO A 263 9.93 -4.12 -13.72
C PRO A 263 8.66 -4.28 -14.59
N VAL A 264 7.87 -5.32 -14.32
CA VAL A 264 6.64 -5.70 -15.07
C VAL A 264 5.71 -4.50 -15.31
N ALA A 265 5.48 -3.67 -14.28
CA ALA A 265 4.59 -2.50 -14.37
C ALA A 265 5.14 -1.32 -15.21
N TYR A 266 6.42 -1.35 -15.60
CA TYR A 266 7.09 -0.25 -16.31
C TYR A 266 7.23 -0.49 -17.81
N ALA A 267 6.66 -1.58 -18.33
CA ALA A 267 6.74 -1.97 -19.73
C ALA A 267 5.35 -1.98 -20.38
N PRO A 268 4.78 -0.80 -20.72
CA PRO A 268 3.48 -0.72 -21.36
C PRO A 268 3.47 -1.48 -22.70
N GLY A 269 2.37 -2.17 -22.99
CA GLY A 269 2.24 -2.99 -24.19
C GLY A 269 2.75 -4.43 -24.05
N THR A 270 3.17 -4.84 -22.84
CA THR A 270 3.49 -6.24 -22.51
C THR A 270 2.46 -6.83 -21.55
N THR A 271 2.39 -8.15 -21.46
CA THR A 271 1.48 -8.87 -20.55
C THR A 271 2.26 -9.58 -19.45
N THR A 272 1.61 -9.80 -18.31
CA THR A 272 2.16 -10.56 -17.17
C THR A 272 2.70 -11.94 -17.60
N ASP A 273 1.98 -12.65 -18.48
CA ASP A 273 2.39 -13.97 -18.99
C ASP A 273 3.71 -13.94 -19.80
N GLN A 274 3.96 -12.84 -20.53
CA GLN A 274 5.23 -12.67 -21.26
C GLN A 274 6.42 -12.49 -20.31
N TRP A 275 6.17 -11.96 -19.11
CA TRP A 275 7.19 -11.75 -18.09
C TRP A 275 7.44 -12.98 -17.23
N GLU A 276 6.42 -13.82 -16.99
CA GLU A 276 6.44 -14.86 -15.96
C GLU A 276 7.72 -15.72 -15.97
N PRO A 277 8.15 -16.33 -17.10
CA PRO A 277 9.32 -17.22 -17.06
C PRO A 277 10.60 -16.48 -16.68
N PHE A 278 10.77 -15.25 -17.15
CA PHE A 278 11.96 -14.45 -16.84
C PHE A 278 11.90 -13.90 -15.41
N ALA A 279 10.74 -13.43 -14.96
CA ALA A 279 10.52 -12.95 -13.60
C ALA A 279 10.80 -14.06 -12.57
N ARG A 280 10.26 -15.27 -12.77
CA ARG A 280 10.50 -16.42 -11.89
C ARG A 280 11.98 -16.83 -11.85
N LEU A 281 12.68 -16.80 -12.98
CA LEU A 281 14.12 -17.07 -13.06
C LEU A 281 14.91 -16.08 -12.19
N VAL A 282 14.66 -14.78 -12.36
CA VAL A 282 15.33 -13.70 -11.63
C VAL A 282 15.01 -13.75 -10.13
N LEU A 283 13.73 -13.85 -9.76
CA LEU A 283 13.29 -13.87 -8.36
C LEU A 283 13.93 -15.03 -7.60
N ARG A 284 13.89 -16.26 -8.17
CA ARG A 284 14.53 -17.44 -7.54
C ARG A 284 16.02 -17.23 -7.35
N GLY A 285 16.71 -16.65 -8.34
CA GLY A 285 18.15 -16.37 -8.22
C GLY A 285 18.46 -15.34 -7.13
N CYS A 286 17.64 -14.30 -6.99
CA CYS A 286 17.77 -13.28 -5.95
C CYS A 286 17.62 -13.86 -4.53
N TYR A 287 16.55 -14.62 -4.27
CA TYR A 287 16.33 -15.24 -2.96
C TYR A 287 17.39 -16.29 -2.63
N GLU A 288 17.77 -17.14 -3.59
CA GLU A 288 18.81 -18.15 -3.38
C GLU A 288 20.18 -17.50 -3.08
N SER A 289 20.54 -16.45 -3.81
CA SER A 289 21.80 -15.71 -3.59
C SER A 289 21.83 -15.07 -2.20
N THR A 290 20.73 -14.42 -1.79
CA THR A 290 20.62 -13.77 -0.47
C THR A 290 20.79 -14.79 0.67
N LEU A 291 20.15 -15.94 0.53
CA LEU A 291 20.21 -17.05 1.47
C LEU A 291 21.63 -17.64 1.56
N LEU A 292 22.32 -17.80 0.44
CA LEU A 292 23.72 -18.26 0.41
C LEU A 292 24.68 -17.25 1.04
N VAL A 293 24.50 -15.96 0.81
CA VAL A 293 25.29 -14.90 1.47
C VAL A 293 25.18 -15.00 2.99
N ALA A 294 23.96 -15.15 3.52
CA ALA A 294 23.75 -15.33 4.95
C ALA A 294 24.41 -16.61 5.49
N ALA A 295 24.33 -17.71 4.75
CA ALA A 295 24.94 -18.97 5.17
C ALA A 295 26.48 -18.94 5.12
N LEU A 296 27.07 -18.22 4.16
CA LEU A 296 28.51 -17.96 4.11
C LEU A 296 28.97 -17.17 5.33
N LYS A 297 28.26 -16.07 5.69
CA LYS A 297 28.54 -15.31 6.91
C LYS A 297 28.42 -16.17 8.18
N ALA A 298 27.42 -17.06 8.23
CA ALA A 298 27.23 -17.96 9.36
C ALA A 298 28.41 -18.92 9.56
N ILE A 299 28.94 -19.48 8.46
CA ILE A 299 30.14 -20.31 8.52
C ILE A 299 31.36 -19.49 8.97
N GLU A 300 31.53 -18.30 8.41
CA GLU A 300 32.65 -17.41 8.74
C GLU A 300 32.65 -17.00 10.22
N ARG A 301 31.50 -16.64 10.78
CA ARG A 301 31.36 -16.21 12.18
C ARG A 301 31.22 -17.36 13.17
N GLY A 302 31.00 -18.59 12.68
CA GLY A 302 30.79 -19.76 13.52
C GLY A 302 29.48 -19.73 14.32
N THR A 303 28.53 -18.87 13.94
CA THR A 303 27.20 -18.74 14.57
C THR A 303 26.11 -18.62 13.51
N ARG A 304 24.85 -18.83 13.89
CA ARG A 304 23.71 -18.63 12.97
C ARG A 304 23.59 -17.15 12.62
N GLU A 305 23.24 -16.87 11.37
CA GLU A 305 23.01 -15.50 10.89
C GLU A 305 21.53 -15.25 10.61
N LYS A 306 21.08 -14.06 11.01
CA LYS A 306 19.75 -13.55 10.66
C LYS A 306 19.77 -13.03 9.23
N VAL A 307 18.78 -13.45 8.44
CA VAL A 307 18.55 -12.95 7.08
C VAL A 307 17.13 -12.42 6.96
N TYR A 308 17.03 -11.13 6.65
CA TYR A 308 15.79 -10.42 6.44
C TYR A 308 15.44 -10.42 4.95
N LEU A 309 14.46 -11.24 4.57
CA LEU A 309 13.94 -11.31 3.21
C LEU A 309 12.78 -10.35 3.03
N THR A 310 12.66 -9.78 1.84
CA THR A 310 11.62 -8.81 1.47
C THR A 310 10.85 -9.34 0.29
N LEU A 311 9.67 -8.80 0.00
CA LEU A 311 8.90 -9.20 -1.19
C LEU A 311 9.42 -8.44 -2.43
N VAL A 312 10.64 -8.79 -2.87
CA VAL A 312 11.34 -8.12 -3.99
C VAL A 312 10.45 -8.13 -5.23
N GLY A 313 10.19 -6.95 -5.80
CA GLY A 313 9.39 -6.78 -7.01
C GLY A 313 7.87 -6.67 -6.81
N GLY A 314 7.34 -6.96 -5.62
CA GLY A 314 5.89 -6.98 -5.35
C GLY A 314 5.24 -5.60 -5.16
N GLY A 315 6.06 -4.54 -5.07
CA GLY A 315 5.61 -3.15 -4.99
C GLY A 315 5.45 -2.51 -6.37
N VAL A 316 6.11 -1.37 -6.58
CA VAL A 316 6.02 -0.56 -7.81
C VAL A 316 6.39 -1.34 -9.09
N PHE A 317 7.26 -2.35 -9.00
CA PHE A 317 7.65 -3.18 -10.15
C PHE A 317 6.55 -4.15 -10.62
N GLY A 318 5.51 -4.40 -9.81
CA GLY A 318 4.32 -5.13 -10.23
C GLY A 318 4.51 -6.61 -10.53
N ASN A 319 5.50 -7.28 -9.93
CA ASN A 319 5.61 -8.74 -10.03
C ASN A 319 4.47 -9.41 -9.27
N ASP A 320 3.97 -10.51 -9.80
CA ASP A 320 2.91 -11.28 -9.14
C ASP A 320 3.42 -11.82 -7.79
N GLU A 321 2.60 -11.66 -6.74
CA GLU A 321 2.96 -12.06 -5.39
C GLU A 321 3.20 -13.58 -5.29
N GLN A 322 2.47 -14.39 -6.05
CA GLN A 322 2.65 -15.83 -6.05
C GLN A 322 4.01 -16.21 -6.62
N TRP A 323 4.55 -15.49 -7.62
CA TRP A 323 5.90 -15.72 -8.14
C TRP A 323 6.96 -15.51 -7.08
N ILE A 324 6.77 -14.47 -6.26
CA ILE A 324 7.66 -14.11 -5.15
C ILE A 324 7.62 -15.18 -4.06
N VAL A 325 6.43 -15.54 -3.60
CA VAL A 325 6.23 -16.56 -2.56
C VAL A 325 6.77 -17.92 -3.01
N ASP A 326 6.49 -18.29 -4.26
CA ASP A 326 7.05 -19.51 -4.87
C ASP A 326 8.57 -19.46 -4.89
N ALA A 327 9.17 -18.35 -5.31
CA ALA A 327 10.60 -18.21 -5.38
C ALA A 327 11.26 -18.36 -4.00
N ILE A 328 10.72 -17.73 -2.95
CA ILE A 328 11.22 -17.90 -1.57
C ILE A 328 11.15 -19.37 -1.14
N ARG A 329 9.97 -19.98 -1.29
CA ARG A 329 9.72 -21.37 -0.88
C ARG A 329 10.66 -22.34 -1.60
N GLU A 330 10.81 -22.17 -2.90
CA GLU A 330 11.64 -23.03 -3.73
C GLU A 330 13.13 -22.84 -3.48
N SER A 331 13.62 -21.61 -3.28
CA SER A 331 15.01 -21.36 -2.89
C SER A 331 15.35 -22.03 -1.56
N ILE A 332 14.48 -21.90 -0.55
CA ILE A 332 14.66 -22.58 0.75
C ILE A 332 14.67 -24.11 0.59
N THR A 333 13.74 -24.65 -0.20
CA THR A 333 13.62 -26.10 -0.44
C THR A 333 14.84 -26.64 -1.17
N SER A 334 15.28 -25.93 -2.22
CA SER A 334 16.43 -26.27 -3.06
C SER A 334 17.73 -26.24 -2.28
N LEU A 335 17.97 -25.21 -1.45
CA LEU A 335 19.18 -25.15 -0.63
C LEU A 335 19.18 -26.21 0.47
N GLY A 336 18.02 -26.46 1.08
CA GLY A 336 17.86 -27.51 2.09
C GLY A 336 18.18 -28.90 1.55
N SER A 337 17.82 -29.20 0.30
CA SER A 337 18.13 -30.46 -0.38
C SER A 337 19.56 -30.51 -0.91
N LYS A 338 20.03 -29.47 -1.62
CA LYS A 338 21.39 -29.40 -2.22
C LYS A 338 22.49 -29.54 -1.17
N PHE A 339 22.29 -29.05 0.04
CA PHE A 339 23.30 -29.04 1.10
C PHE A 339 22.99 -29.93 2.30
N ASP A 340 22.13 -30.95 2.16
CA ASP A 340 21.86 -31.96 3.20
C ASP A 340 21.55 -31.33 4.58
N ARG A 341 20.71 -30.28 4.58
CA ARG A 341 20.33 -29.48 5.76
C ARG A 341 21.47 -28.75 6.48
N HIS A 342 22.67 -28.67 5.93
CA HIS A 342 23.80 -27.90 6.50
C HIS A 342 23.65 -26.39 6.31
N PHE A 343 22.46 -25.82 6.52
CA PHE A 343 22.10 -24.45 6.14
C PHE A 343 21.71 -23.62 7.38
N PRO A 344 22.67 -23.05 8.14
CA PRO A 344 22.46 -22.52 9.49
C PRO A 344 22.05 -21.04 9.53
N VAL A 345 20.88 -20.72 8.95
CA VAL A 345 20.39 -19.34 8.90
C VAL A 345 19.03 -19.19 9.60
N ASP A 346 18.81 -18.03 10.21
CA ASP A 346 17.51 -17.64 10.74
C ASP A 346 16.83 -16.73 9.73
N ILE A 347 15.84 -17.27 9.03
CA ILE A 347 15.13 -16.56 7.96
C ILE A 347 13.99 -15.78 8.59
N ILE A 348 14.02 -14.47 8.40
CA ILE A 348 12.97 -13.55 8.79
C ILE A 348 12.37 -12.98 7.53
N ILE A 349 11.13 -13.32 7.24
CA ILE A 349 10.40 -12.67 6.15
C ILE A 349 9.85 -11.36 6.72
N LEU A 350 10.43 -10.26 6.26
CA LEU A 350 10.04 -8.92 6.61
C LEU A 350 8.81 -8.53 5.81
N ILE A 351 7.75 -8.30 6.56
CA ILE A 351 6.47 -7.88 6.05
C ILE A 351 6.33 -6.41 6.39
N VAL A 352 6.64 -5.54 5.44
CA VAL A 352 6.90 -4.14 5.74
C VAL A 352 5.60 -3.40 6.09
N MET A 353 5.60 -2.65 7.20
CA MET A 353 4.71 -1.49 7.34
C MET A 353 5.33 -0.32 6.58
N LEU A 354 5.19 -0.27 5.26
CA LEU A 354 5.30 1.01 4.58
C LEU A 354 3.97 1.73 4.79
N SER A 355 4.03 2.98 5.24
CA SER A 355 2.92 3.90 5.05
C SER A 355 2.47 3.78 3.59
N THR A 356 1.22 3.37 3.39
CA THR A 356 0.58 2.85 2.16
C THR A 356 0.70 1.33 1.94
N ASN A 357 -0.37 0.64 2.36
CA ASN A 357 -1.00 -0.50 1.70
C ASN A 357 -0.10 -1.53 1.03
N CYS A 358 0.46 -2.42 1.83
CA CYS A 358 0.44 -3.85 1.56
C CYS A 358 0.57 -4.51 2.93
N VAL A 359 -0.12 -5.63 3.14
CA VAL A 359 -0.12 -6.42 4.37
C VAL A 359 -1.13 -5.95 5.42
N THR A 360 -2.38 -6.37 5.21
CA THR A 360 -3.05 -7.26 6.18
C THR A 360 -3.94 -8.25 5.44
N ASP A 361 -3.42 -8.87 4.38
CA ASP A 361 -3.80 -10.25 4.12
C ASP A 361 -2.99 -11.11 5.08
N GLY A 362 -3.61 -12.14 5.65
CA GLY A 362 -3.02 -12.96 6.69
C GLY A 362 -1.68 -13.59 6.26
N LEU A 363 -0.57 -12.91 6.51
CA LEU A 363 0.75 -13.51 6.50
C LEU A 363 1.18 -13.79 7.95
N ALA A 364 0.46 -14.72 8.57
CA ALA A 364 1.24 -15.88 8.98
C ALA A 364 1.62 -16.57 7.66
N ILE A 365 2.86 -16.37 7.18
CA ILE A 365 3.45 -17.28 6.21
C ILE A 365 3.47 -18.64 6.89
N THR A 366 2.35 -19.33 6.77
CA THR A 366 2.25 -20.75 6.98
C THR A 366 2.68 -21.31 5.64
N ILE A 367 3.98 -21.54 5.48
CA ILE A 367 4.44 -22.47 4.44
C ILE A 367 3.75 -23.80 4.78
N PHE A 368 2.68 -24.13 4.05
CA PHE A 368 2.04 -25.43 4.18
C PHE A 368 3.04 -26.50 3.70
N PHE A 369 3.83 -27.05 4.62
CA PHE A 369 4.61 -28.26 4.42
C PHE A 369 3.66 -29.48 4.41
N HIS A 370 2.82 -29.61 3.39
CA HIS A 370 1.88 -30.75 3.30
C HIS A 370 2.54 -32.06 2.81
N ARG A 371 3.87 -32.12 2.70
CA ARG A 371 4.61 -33.30 2.20
C ARG A 371 5.97 -33.56 2.86
N TRP A 372 6.11 -33.42 4.18
CA TRP A 372 7.34 -33.88 4.86
C TRP A 372 6.96 -34.54 6.20
N LYS A 373 6.74 -35.85 6.21
CA LYS A 373 6.36 -36.62 7.41
C LYS A 373 7.53 -36.95 8.36
N ASP A 374 8.79 -36.64 8.01
CA ASP A 374 9.96 -37.15 8.75
C ASP A 374 10.92 -36.09 9.32
N LEU A 375 10.43 -34.89 9.66
CA LEU A 375 11.25 -33.86 10.32
C LEU A 375 10.60 -33.42 11.65
N ARG A 376 11.28 -33.68 12.77
CA ARG A 376 10.93 -33.10 14.08
C ARG A 376 11.34 -31.63 14.09
N PHE A 377 10.39 -30.71 14.24
CA PHE A 377 10.63 -29.28 14.46
C PHE A 377 10.14 -28.87 15.85
N SER A 378 10.97 -28.18 16.63
CA SER A 378 10.56 -27.52 17.87
C SER A 378 10.20 -26.06 17.58
N VAL A 379 8.92 -25.71 17.69
CA VAL A 379 8.48 -24.31 17.73
C VAL A 379 8.71 -23.82 19.16
N SER A 380 9.69 -22.94 19.36
CA SER A 380 9.91 -22.28 20.65
C SER A 380 9.34 -20.88 20.62
N ILE A 381 8.20 -20.67 21.29
CA ILE A 381 7.70 -19.35 21.68
C ILE A 381 8.35 -19.05 23.03
N LEU A 382 9.41 -18.25 23.05
CA LEU A 382 10.02 -17.77 24.30
C LEU A 382 9.77 -16.27 24.42
N GLY A 383 8.82 -15.93 25.29
CA GLY A 383 8.58 -14.56 25.75
C GLY A 383 9.67 -14.11 26.70
N LEU A 384 10.22 -12.93 26.44
CA LEU A 384 11.10 -12.21 27.37
C LEU A 384 10.43 -10.91 27.79
N LEU A 385 9.69 -10.98 28.89
CA LEU A 385 9.34 -9.82 29.72
C LEU A 385 10.50 -9.60 30.69
N GLY A 386 11.40 -8.66 30.36
CA GLY A 386 12.48 -8.21 31.24
C GLY A 386 12.27 -6.77 31.67
N ARG A 387 11.96 -6.56 32.96
CA ARG A 387 11.87 -5.26 33.62
C ARG A 387 13.24 -4.54 33.61
N VAL A 388 13.25 -3.26 33.25
CA VAL A 388 14.26 -2.30 33.74
C VAL A 388 13.54 -1.05 34.25
N SER A 389 13.97 -0.63 35.43
CA SER A 389 13.35 0.39 36.28
C SER A 389 14.17 1.69 36.24
N SER A 390 13.47 2.84 36.13
CA SER A 390 13.84 4.14 36.76
C SER A 390 14.93 5.04 36.08
N PRO A 391 15.11 6.32 36.47
CA PRO A 391 14.46 7.50 35.86
C PRO A 391 15.41 8.68 35.51
N TYR A 392 14.84 9.77 34.94
CA TYR A 392 15.41 11.11 34.69
C TYR A 392 16.31 11.30 33.45
N MET A 393 15.83 12.07 32.46
CA MET A 393 16.34 13.43 32.19
C MET A 393 15.50 14.14 31.12
N VAL A 394 15.45 15.45 31.29
CA VAL A 394 14.62 16.45 30.61
C VAL A 394 15.14 16.73 29.20
N ALA A 395 14.25 16.81 28.20
CA ALA A 395 14.56 17.36 26.87
C ALA A 395 13.61 18.54 26.55
N PRO A 396 14.13 19.66 26.01
CA PRO A 396 13.36 20.89 25.79
C PRO A 396 12.52 20.85 24.51
N ARG A 397 11.44 21.65 24.52
CA ARG A 397 10.52 21.93 23.41
C ARG A 397 11.19 22.75 22.31
N LEU A 398 10.91 22.44 21.03
CA LEU A 398 10.85 23.34 19.85
C LEU A 398 10.25 22.56 18.65
N PRO A 399 9.71 23.21 17.60
CA PRO A 399 8.35 22.97 17.10
C PRO A 399 8.29 22.19 15.77
N ALA A 400 7.12 21.63 15.52
CA ALA A 400 6.74 20.92 14.30
C ALA A 400 6.89 21.80 13.05
N MET A 401 7.69 21.32 12.09
CA MET A 401 7.68 21.79 10.70
C MET A 401 6.91 20.80 9.82
N LEU A 402 6.06 21.39 8.98
CA LEU A 402 5.16 20.77 8.01
C LEU A 402 5.92 19.93 6.98
N PHE A 403 5.47 18.69 6.75
CA PHE A 403 5.82 17.91 5.56
C PHE A 403 4.56 17.74 4.71
N ALA A 404 4.56 18.40 3.56
CA ALA A 404 3.58 18.22 2.49
C ALA A 404 3.84 16.87 1.79
N SER A 405 2.77 16.10 1.61
CA SER A 405 2.77 14.79 0.94
C SER A 405 2.90 14.95 -0.57
N SER A 406 3.97 14.40 -1.16
CA SER A 406 4.14 14.23 -2.60
C SER A 406 3.43 12.95 -3.07
N ALA A 407 2.39 13.13 -3.90
CA ALA A 407 1.65 12.06 -4.55
C ALA A 407 2.41 11.52 -5.78
N PHE A 408 2.46 10.19 -5.93
CA PHE A 408 3.05 9.49 -7.08
C PHE A 408 2.03 9.40 -8.24
N CYS A 409 2.47 9.87 -9.41
CA CYS A 409 1.79 9.75 -10.70
C CYS A 409 2.01 8.38 -11.33
N SER A 410 1.01 7.88 -12.05
CA SER A 410 1.21 7.42 -13.43
C SER A 410 -0.08 7.52 -14.25
N ASP A 411 0.12 7.92 -15.50
CA ASP A 411 -0.84 8.24 -16.56
C ASP A 411 -0.72 7.10 -17.59
N ASP A 412 -1.82 6.50 -18.02
CA ASP A 412 -1.87 5.89 -19.36
C ASP A 412 -3.29 5.91 -19.92
N ARG A 413 -3.38 6.48 -21.13
CA ARG A 413 -4.58 6.72 -21.91
C ARG A 413 -4.72 5.63 -22.98
N VAL A 414 -5.96 5.20 -23.26
CA VAL A 414 -6.39 4.88 -24.62
C VAL A 414 -7.85 5.35 -24.81
N ASP A 415 -8.02 6.58 -25.30
CA ASP A 415 -8.50 6.89 -26.67
C ASP A 415 -8.96 8.35 -26.71
N GLY A 416 -8.64 9.03 -27.82
CA GLY A 416 -8.55 10.49 -27.91
C GLY A 416 -9.82 11.28 -27.55
N ARG A 417 -9.80 11.92 -26.37
CA ARG A 417 -10.07 13.36 -26.14
C ARG A 417 -9.88 13.72 -24.66
N HIS A 418 -8.77 14.40 -24.34
CA HIS A 418 -8.39 15.04 -23.07
C HIS A 418 -8.42 14.14 -21.82
N LEU A 419 -7.30 13.82 -21.16
CA LEU A 419 -6.49 14.72 -20.32
C LEU A 419 -5.17 14.00 -20.00
N GLY A 420 -4.08 14.73 -19.81
CA GLY A 420 -2.76 14.18 -19.43
C GLY A 420 -1.82 15.32 -19.10
N ALA A 421 -0.83 15.03 -18.27
CA ALA A 421 0.13 15.97 -17.69
C ALA A 421 -0.51 17.22 -17.03
N GLY A 422 -0.74 17.17 -15.72
CA GLY A 422 -1.28 18.30 -14.94
C GLY A 422 -2.80 18.37 -14.91
N SER A 423 -3.45 17.29 -14.46
CA SER A 423 -4.91 17.19 -14.41
C SER A 423 -5.56 18.40 -13.75
N LYS A 424 -6.34 19.12 -14.55
CA LYS A 424 -7.18 20.25 -14.19
C LYS A 424 -8.61 19.79 -13.92
N TRP A 425 -8.83 18.55 -13.42
CA TRP A 425 -10.15 17.94 -13.28
C TRP A 425 -11.25 18.88 -12.77
N PHE A 426 -10.97 19.66 -11.72
CA PHE A 426 -11.94 20.62 -11.18
C PHE A 426 -12.25 21.75 -12.16
N GLU A 427 -11.22 22.34 -12.77
CA GLU A 427 -11.35 23.38 -13.79
C GLU A 427 -12.06 22.85 -15.04
N ASP A 428 -11.77 21.62 -15.47
CA ASP A 428 -12.38 21.00 -16.63
C ASP A 428 -13.87 20.69 -16.36
N THR A 429 -14.19 20.28 -15.13
CA THR A 429 -15.55 19.95 -14.72
C THR A 429 -16.39 21.20 -14.47
N PHE A 430 -15.85 22.24 -13.83
CA PHE A 430 -16.63 23.40 -13.37
C PHE A 430 -16.30 24.71 -14.09
N GLY A 431 -15.23 24.78 -14.88
CA GLY A 431 -14.81 25.93 -15.69
C GLY A 431 -14.11 27.06 -14.96
N PHE A 432 -13.64 26.83 -13.72
CA PHE A 432 -12.85 27.79 -12.97
C PHE A 432 -11.92 27.08 -11.99
N SER A 433 -10.83 27.76 -11.60
CA SER A 433 -9.89 27.21 -10.63
C SER A 433 -10.43 27.32 -9.21
N GLU A 434 -10.40 26.22 -8.47
CA GLU A 434 -10.81 26.17 -7.06
C GLU A 434 -10.02 27.18 -6.21
N ARG A 435 -8.74 27.42 -6.58
CA ARG A 435 -7.79 28.30 -5.87
C ARG A 435 -7.64 29.71 -6.48
N ALA A 436 -8.50 30.13 -7.40
CA ALA A 436 -8.35 31.42 -8.06
C ALA A 436 -8.38 32.61 -7.06
N GLY A 437 -7.31 33.43 -7.05
CA GLY A 437 -7.32 34.79 -6.49
C GLY A 437 -6.93 34.96 -5.01
N GLY A 438 -6.28 33.98 -4.38
CA GLY A 438 -5.80 34.11 -2.98
C GLY A 438 -6.93 34.20 -1.94
N SER A 439 -8.19 34.06 -2.35
CA SER A 439 -9.37 34.02 -1.49
C SER A 439 -9.68 32.61 -0.99
N ASN A 440 -10.40 32.51 0.15
CA ASN A 440 -10.96 31.26 0.68
C ASN A 440 -11.70 30.49 -0.44
N MET A 441 -11.38 29.21 -0.65
CA MET A 441 -11.94 28.38 -1.73
C MET A 441 -13.46 28.28 -1.66
N HIS A 442 -14.06 28.30 -0.46
CA HIS A 442 -15.52 28.40 -0.30
C HIS A 442 -16.09 29.64 -0.99
N ALA A 443 -15.47 30.81 -0.79
CA ALA A 443 -15.93 32.04 -1.41
C ALA A 443 -15.76 32.01 -2.94
N THR A 444 -14.68 31.39 -3.43
CA THR A 444 -14.45 31.19 -4.87
C THR A 444 -15.52 30.28 -5.47
N VAL A 445 -15.84 29.15 -4.83
CA VAL A 445 -16.87 28.22 -5.29
C VAL A 445 -18.25 28.86 -5.21
N HIS A 446 -18.65 29.46 -4.09
CA HIS A 446 -19.94 30.14 -3.93
C HIS A 446 -20.15 31.31 -4.91
N ARG A 447 -19.06 31.96 -5.35
CA ARG A 447 -19.11 33.00 -6.38
C ARG A 447 -19.41 32.42 -7.77
N ASN A 448 -18.77 31.31 -8.12
CA ASN A 448 -18.81 30.73 -9.47
C ASN A 448 -19.91 29.66 -9.65
N VAL A 449 -20.44 29.14 -8.55
CA VAL A 449 -21.42 28.06 -8.52
C VAL A 449 -22.67 28.50 -7.76
N LYS A 450 -23.85 28.18 -8.30
CA LYS A 450 -25.14 28.42 -7.64
C LYS A 450 -25.95 27.15 -7.54
N LEU A 451 -26.63 26.98 -6.42
CA LEU A 451 -27.63 25.94 -6.25
C LEU A 451 -28.98 26.41 -6.79
N HIS A 452 -29.70 25.48 -7.39
CA HIS A 452 -31.06 25.69 -7.86
C HIS A 452 -31.89 24.45 -7.52
N LYS A 453 -33.09 24.63 -6.95
CA LYS A 453 -34.04 23.53 -6.79
C LYS A 453 -35.04 23.61 -7.93
N ARG A 454 -35.11 22.56 -8.73
CA ARG A 454 -36.10 22.43 -9.81
C ARG A 454 -37.51 22.28 -9.25
N SER A 455 -38.50 22.49 -10.11
CA SER A 455 -39.92 22.33 -9.77
C SER A 455 -40.30 20.91 -9.34
N ASP A 456 -39.55 19.90 -9.80
CA ASP A 456 -39.69 18.49 -9.39
C ASP A 456 -38.92 18.17 -8.09
N GLY A 457 -38.29 19.17 -7.47
CA GLY A 457 -37.58 19.03 -6.20
C GLY A 457 -36.11 18.62 -6.31
N VAL A 458 -35.61 18.31 -7.52
CA VAL A 458 -34.21 17.92 -7.73
C VAL A 458 -33.29 19.12 -7.49
N LEU A 459 -32.22 18.90 -6.74
CA LEU A 459 -31.18 19.91 -6.53
C LEU A 459 -30.18 19.89 -7.68
N GLU A 460 -29.94 21.07 -8.26
CA GLU A 460 -28.98 21.29 -9.34
C GLU A 460 -27.89 22.26 -8.90
N LEU A 461 -26.70 22.01 -9.45
CA LEU A 461 -25.55 22.91 -9.39
C LEU A 461 -25.38 23.57 -10.76
N ARG A 462 -25.36 24.90 -10.80
CA ARG A 462 -25.08 25.69 -11.99
C ARG A 462 -23.68 26.30 -11.93
N SER A 463 -22.80 25.86 -12.81
CA SER A 463 -21.52 26.53 -13.07
C SER A 463 -21.79 27.81 -13.89
N LYS A 464 -21.41 28.97 -13.35
CA LYS A 464 -21.50 30.25 -14.08
C LYS A 464 -20.52 30.31 -15.25
N PRO A 465 -19.24 29.93 -15.10
CA PRO A 465 -18.27 29.99 -16.20
C PRO A 465 -18.65 29.12 -17.40
N LEU A 466 -19.06 27.87 -17.17
CA LEU A 466 -19.44 26.95 -18.25
C LEU A 466 -20.89 27.13 -18.71
N ARG A 467 -21.71 27.87 -17.96
CA ARG A 467 -23.18 27.89 -18.09
C ARG A 467 -23.82 26.49 -18.09
N LYS A 468 -23.13 25.50 -17.49
CA LYS A 468 -23.56 24.11 -17.41
C LYS A 468 -24.30 23.85 -16.10
N ARG A 469 -25.28 22.95 -16.16
CA ARG A 469 -26.05 22.48 -15.00
C ARG A 469 -25.70 21.03 -14.72
N TYR A 470 -25.71 20.67 -13.45
CA TYR A 470 -25.43 19.35 -12.96
C TYR A 470 -26.48 18.93 -11.95
N GLU A 471 -26.99 17.71 -12.05
CA GLU A 471 -27.93 17.18 -11.08
C GLU A 471 -27.16 16.62 -9.86
N VAL A 472 -27.32 17.27 -8.71
CA VAL A 472 -26.70 16.87 -7.45
C VAL A 472 -27.48 15.73 -6.80
N GLY A 473 -28.79 15.68 -7.03
CA GLY A 473 -29.69 14.75 -6.36
C GLY A 473 -30.02 15.22 -4.94
N SER A 474 -29.93 14.33 -3.95
CA SER A 474 -30.16 14.67 -2.54
C SER A 474 -29.06 14.11 -1.64
N PHE A 475 -28.75 14.80 -0.55
CA PHE A 475 -27.77 14.34 0.43
C PHE A 475 -28.38 14.33 1.84
N THR A 476 -28.21 13.22 2.54
CA THR A 476 -28.66 13.04 3.93
C THR A 476 -27.60 12.28 4.72
N THR A 477 -27.66 12.34 6.06
CA THR A 477 -26.77 11.57 6.95
C THR A 477 -27.60 10.69 7.90
N PRO A 478 -28.36 9.71 7.39
CA PRO A 478 -29.23 8.89 8.22
C PRO A 478 -28.42 7.98 9.14
N SER A 479 -28.94 7.78 10.35
CA SER A 479 -28.51 6.74 11.28
C SER A 479 -28.98 5.37 10.79
N LEU A 480 -28.28 4.32 11.23
CA LEU A 480 -28.73 2.94 10.99
C LEU A 480 -30.15 2.71 11.52
N ALA A 481 -30.52 3.32 12.65
CA ALA A 481 -31.89 3.27 13.18
C ALA A 481 -32.93 3.82 12.18
N GLU A 482 -32.67 4.99 11.60
CA GLU A 482 -33.57 5.63 10.63
C GLU A 482 -33.68 4.80 9.34
N LEU A 483 -32.57 4.22 8.87
CA LEU A 483 -32.57 3.34 7.70
C LEU A 483 -33.39 2.06 7.94
N ARG A 484 -33.21 1.39 9.10
CA ARG A 484 -34.01 0.21 9.50
C ARG A 484 -35.50 0.55 9.57
N SER A 485 -35.85 1.70 10.15
CA SER A 485 -37.23 2.19 10.24
C SER A 485 -37.83 2.44 8.86
N ALA A 486 -37.10 3.14 7.99
CA ALA A 486 -37.56 3.48 6.63
C ALA A 486 -37.84 2.24 5.77
N VAL A 487 -37.04 1.18 5.90
CA VAL A 487 -37.28 -0.09 5.19
C VAL A 487 -38.45 -0.87 5.79
N SER A 488 -38.62 -0.84 7.12
CA SER A 488 -39.69 -1.57 7.81
C SER A 488 -41.09 -1.02 7.52
N GLN A 489 -41.22 0.29 7.33
CA GLN A 489 -42.51 0.95 7.03
C GLN A 489 -43.09 0.57 5.66
N ASN A 490 -42.26 0.11 4.72
CA ASN A 490 -42.65 -0.24 3.35
C ASN A 490 -42.76 -1.76 3.11
N ARG A 491 -42.94 -2.55 4.17
CA ARG A 491 -43.04 -4.01 4.06
C ARG A 491 -44.35 -4.39 3.33
N ALA A 492 -44.24 -5.19 2.27
CA ALA A 492 -45.42 -5.75 1.60
C ALA A 492 -46.24 -6.62 2.58
N PRO A 493 -47.58 -6.70 2.42
CA PRO A 493 -48.42 -7.54 3.27
C PRO A 493 -47.95 -9.00 3.24
N GLU A 494 -47.81 -9.63 4.41
CA GLU A 494 -47.48 -11.04 4.50
C GLU A 494 -48.64 -11.88 3.96
N THR A 495 -48.42 -12.68 2.91
CA THR A 495 -49.38 -13.69 2.47
C THR A 495 -49.29 -14.90 3.40
N PRO A 496 -50.34 -15.27 4.14
CA PRO A 496 -50.29 -16.39 5.06
C PRO A 496 -49.92 -17.69 4.33
N GLY A 497 -48.88 -18.38 4.79
CA GLY A 497 -48.47 -19.70 4.28
C GLY A 497 -47.36 -19.71 3.22
N VAL A 498 -46.93 -18.55 2.71
CA VAL A 498 -45.72 -18.44 1.86
C VAL A 498 -44.64 -17.77 2.71
N ARG A 499 -43.53 -18.46 3.01
CA ARG A 499 -42.33 -17.79 3.54
C ARG A 499 -41.61 -17.14 2.37
N PRO A 500 -41.74 -15.81 2.16
CA PRO A 500 -41.05 -15.22 1.04
C PRO A 500 -39.59 -15.06 1.52
N TYR A 501 -38.63 -15.63 0.81
CA TYR A 501 -37.23 -15.28 1.03
C TYR A 501 -36.83 -14.26 -0.01
N LYS A 502 -36.13 -13.21 0.42
CA LYS A 502 -35.71 -12.15 -0.47
C LYS A 502 -34.67 -12.68 -1.45
N GLN A 503 -34.86 -12.40 -2.74
CA GLN A 503 -33.88 -12.77 -3.76
C GLN A 503 -32.67 -11.83 -3.70
N ILE A 504 -31.56 -12.37 -3.20
CA ILE A 504 -30.25 -11.72 -3.18
C ILE A 504 -29.32 -12.57 -4.04
N THR A 505 -28.70 -11.95 -5.06
CA THR A 505 -27.54 -12.55 -5.73
C THR A 505 -26.28 -11.93 -5.15
N ILE A 506 -25.20 -12.71 -5.07
CA ILE A 506 -23.91 -12.22 -4.59
C ILE A 506 -22.78 -12.81 -5.42
N GLN A 507 -21.82 -11.96 -5.82
CA GLN A 507 -20.61 -12.40 -6.52
C GLN A 507 -19.44 -11.44 -6.29
N ASN A 508 -18.23 -11.96 -6.43
CA ASN A 508 -17.02 -11.14 -6.52
C ASN A 508 -16.86 -10.66 -7.97
N ILE A 509 -16.42 -9.41 -8.13
CA ILE A 509 -15.97 -8.87 -9.41
C ILE A 509 -14.61 -8.21 -9.24
N VAL A 510 -13.82 -8.21 -10.32
CA VAL A 510 -12.62 -7.39 -10.47
C VAL A 510 -12.95 -6.28 -11.47
N ALA A 511 -12.96 -5.03 -11.03
CA ALA A 511 -13.33 -3.90 -11.88
C ALA A 511 -12.76 -2.58 -11.36
N ASP A 512 -12.54 -1.63 -12.27
CA ASP A 512 -12.29 -0.23 -11.90
C ASP A 512 -13.62 0.44 -11.53
N VAL A 513 -13.67 1.05 -10.35
CA VAL A 513 -14.89 1.70 -9.85
C VAL A 513 -15.33 2.87 -10.73
N ARG A 514 -14.41 3.54 -11.44
CA ARG A 514 -14.72 4.60 -12.40
C ARG A 514 -15.47 4.05 -13.61
N GLU A 515 -15.02 2.91 -14.12
CA GLU A 515 -15.71 2.22 -15.22
C GLU A 515 -17.11 1.76 -14.79
N LEU A 516 -17.25 1.22 -13.58
CA LEU A 516 -18.55 0.83 -13.04
C LEU A 516 -19.53 2.01 -12.94
N HIS A 517 -19.06 3.21 -12.55
CA HIS A 517 -19.90 4.41 -12.52
C HIS A 517 -20.30 4.89 -13.92
N ARG A 518 -19.44 4.71 -14.92
CA ARG A 518 -19.68 5.14 -16.31
C ARG A 518 -20.54 4.16 -17.11
N ASP A 519 -20.57 2.89 -16.70
CA ASP A 519 -21.30 1.83 -17.40
C ASP A 519 -22.81 2.11 -17.42
N PRO A 520 -23.45 2.22 -18.61
CA PRO A 520 -24.91 2.26 -18.79
C PRO A 520 -25.72 1.33 -17.90
N ALA A 521 -25.23 0.10 -17.72
CA ALA A 521 -25.97 -0.94 -17.04
C ALA A 521 -26.08 -0.69 -15.53
N ASN A 522 -25.37 0.30 -15.01
CA ASN A 522 -25.34 0.66 -13.59
C ASN A 522 -26.05 1.98 -13.30
N ASP A 523 -26.85 2.52 -14.24
CA ASP A 523 -27.76 3.63 -13.95
C ASP A 523 -28.76 3.23 -12.85
N GLY A 524 -28.88 4.08 -11.83
CA GLY A 524 -29.66 3.82 -10.62
C GLY A 524 -29.02 2.84 -9.63
N ALA A 525 -27.77 2.39 -9.84
CA ALA A 525 -27.08 1.51 -8.90
C ALA A 525 -26.64 2.24 -7.61
N VAL A 526 -26.37 1.45 -6.57
CA VAL A 526 -25.85 1.91 -5.28
C VAL A 526 -24.37 1.56 -5.14
N PHE A 527 -23.54 2.54 -4.81
CA PHE A 527 -22.10 2.36 -4.61
C PHE A 527 -21.72 2.66 -3.16
N GLN A 528 -21.03 1.72 -2.51
CA GLN A 528 -20.39 1.96 -1.23
C GLN A 528 -19.06 2.69 -1.45
N VAL A 529 -18.95 3.88 -0.89
CA VAL A 529 -17.79 4.74 -1.04
C VAL A 529 -17.04 4.81 0.28
N ALA A 530 -15.77 4.37 0.28
CA ALA A 530 -14.89 4.57 1.42
C ALA A 530 -14.63 6.07 1.62
N SER A 531 -14.87 6.57 2.83
CA SER A 531 -14.88 7.99 3.16
C SER A 531 -14.41 8.22 4.61
N GLN A 532 -14.33 9.49 5.01
CA GLN A 532 -14.15 9.92 6.40
C GLN A 532 -15.51 10.11 7.09
N PHE A 533 -15.53 10.22 8.43
CA PHE A 533 -16.79 10.40 9.17
C PHE A 533 -17.51 11.72 8.86
N ASN A 534 -16.85 12.65 8.17
CA ASN A 534 -17.44 13.89 7.65
C ASN A 534 -17.94 13.76 6.19
N CYS A 535 -17.97 12.55 5.61
CA CYS A 535 -18.38 12.26 4.23
C CYS A 535 -17.51 12.95 3.16
N LEU A 536 -16.23 13.16 3.48
CA LEU A 536 -15.19 13.68 2.60
C LEU A 536 -14.06 12.64 2.45
N GLU A 537 -13.21 12.85 1.44
CA GLU A 537 -12.08 12.01 1.08
C GLU A 537 -10.79 12.83 1.08
N MET A 538 -10.57 13.62 2.14
CA MET A 538 -9.38 14.47 2.26
C MET A 538 -8.09 13.62 2.35
N PRO A 539 -6.94 14.03 1.77
CA PRO A 539 -5.72 13.22 1.76
C PRO A 539 -5.16 12.85 3.14
N GLY A 540 -5.55 13.54 4.21
CA GLY A 540 -5.17 13.16 5.57
C GLY A 540 -5.87 13.95 6.67
N MET A 541 -5.68 13.52 7.92
CA MET A 541 -6.32 14.12 9.10
C MET A 541 -5.95 15.58 9.39
N ASN A 542 -4.92 16.11 8.73
CA ASN A 542 -4.50 17.50 8.85
C ASN A 542 -5.09 18.39 7.74
N THR A 543 -5.72 17.80 6.73
CA THR A 543 -6.34 18.54 5.63
C THR A 543 -7.75 18.92 6.03
N THR A 544 -8.03 20.22 5.95
CA THR A 544 -9.34 20.79 6.27
C THR A 544 -10.25 20.85 5.04
N PRO A 545 -11.58 20.87 5.19
CA PRO A 545 -12.52 21.11 4.09
C PRO A 545 -12.20 22.34 3.22
N GLU A 546 -11.62 23.38 3.82
CA GLU A 546 -11.24 24.63 3.18
C GLU A 546 -10.06 24.51 2.20
N GLU A 547 -9.29 23.43 2.28
CA GLU A 547 -8.18 23.14 1.36
C GLU A 547 -8.64 22.58 0.00
N GLY A 548 -9.95 22.32 -0.12
CA GLY A 548 -10.64 22.02 -1.36
C GLY A 548 -10.61 20.56 -1.79
N ILE A 549 -11.38 20.26 -2.84
CA ILE A 549 -11.59 18.89 -3.36
C ILE A 549 -10.75 18.61 -4.61
N THR A 550 -10.04 19.58 -5.18
CA THR A 550 -9.14 19.35 -6.33
C THR A 550 -8.09 18.29 -5.99
N ASN A 551 -7.64 18.23 -4.74
CA ASN A 551 -6.62 17.30 -4.29
C ASN A 551 -7.06 15.83 -4.35
N TYR A 552 -8.37 15.54 -4.48
CA TYR A 552 -8.86 14.17 -4.61
C TYR A 552 -8.32 13.50 -5.87
N ASN A 553 -8.00 14.29 -6.91
CA ASN A 553 -7.43 13.77 -8.13
C ASN A 553 -6.01 13.18 -7.96
N HIS A 554 -5.32 13.52 -6.87
CA HIS A 554 -4.00 12.98 -6.53
C HIS A 554 -4.08 11.75 -5.62
N ASP A 555 -5.27 11.40 -5.14
CA ASP A 555 -5.50 10.22 -4.33
C ASP A 555 -6.12 9.12 -5.20
N HIS A 556 -5.34 8.08 -5.44
CA HIS A 556 -5.71 6.95 -6.31
C HIS A 556 -6.46 5.85 -5.54
N THR A 557 -6.92 6.10 -4.31
CA THR A 557 -7.78 5.16 -3.57
C THR A 557 -9.23 5.17 -4.11
N GLN A 558 -9.97 4.11 -3.79
CA GLN A 558 -11.34 3.91 -4.32
C GLN A 558 -12.33 5.01 -3.90
N GLY A 559 -12.16 5.61 -2.72
CA GLY A 559 -13.03 6.67 -2.20
C GLY A 559 -13.04 7.92 -3.11
N PRO A 560 -11.89 8.60 -3.26
CA PRO A 560 -11.71 9.70 -4.20
C PRO A 560 -12.12 9.33 -5.62
N ALA A 561 -11.77 8.13 -6.11
CA ALA A 561 -12.20 7.69 -7.44
C ALA A 561 -13.73 7.73 -7.60
N CYS A 562 -14.51 7.21 -6.64
CA CYS A 562 -15.97 7.32 -6.65
C CYS A 562 -16.43 8.78 -6.58
N ALA A 563 -15.83 9.58 -5.69
CA ALA A 563 -16.20 10.97 -5.47
C ALA A 563 -15.98 11.84 -6.72
N LEU A 564 -14.90 11.60 -7.48
CA LEU A 564 -14.57 12.33 -8.70
C LEU A 564 -15.53 12.01 -9.85
N GLU A 565 -16.02 10.77 -9.95
CA GLU A 565 -17.02 10.40 -10.96
C GLU A 565 -18.36 11.09 -10.69
N CYS A 566 -18.68 11.43 -9.44
CA CYS A 566 -19.87 12.17 -9.03
C CYS A 566 -19.54 13.58 -8.52
N ALA A 567 -18.77 14.34 -9.32
CA ALA A 567 -18.26 15.67 -8.98
C ALA A 567 -19.30 16.64 -8.38
N PRO A 568 -20.56 16.73 -8.87
CA PRO A 568 -21.59 17.61 -8.31
C PRO A 568 -21.93 17.27 -6.86
N GLY A 569 -22.07 15.99 -6.55
CA GLY A 569 -22.28 15.51 -5.19
C GLY A 569 -21.09 15.85 -4.29
N THR A 570 -19.87 15.65 -4.79
CA THR A 570 -18.62 15.93 -4.05
C THR A 570 -18.45 17.43 -3.75
N LEU A 571 -18.67 18.29 -4.75
CA LEU A 571 -18.65 19.74 -4.56
C LEU A 571 -19.75 20.18 -3.58
N PHE A 572 -20.94 19.60 -3.68
CA PHE A 572 -22.04 19.88 -2.76
C PHE A 572 -21.70 19.53 -1.30
N ARG A 573 -21.19 18.32 -1.04
CA ARG A 573 -20.86 17.86 0.33
C ARG A 573 -19.76 18.69 0.99
N ASN A 574 -18.81 19.21 0.22
CA ASN A 574 -17.78 20.09 0.79
C ASN A 574 -18.29 21.52 0.98
N TYR A 575 -18.90 22.12 -0.05
CA TYR A 575 -19.12 23.56 -0.09
C TYR A 575 -20.54 24.03 0.21
N PHE A 576 -21.55 23.17 0.09
CA PHE A 576 -22.94 23.60 0.17
C PHE A 576 -23.78 22.88 1.21
N VAL A 577 -23.33 21.74 1.73
CA VAL A 577 -24.08 21.01 2.76
C VAL A 577 -24.33 21.92 3.98
N LYS A 578 -25.55 21.89 4.49
CA LYS A 578 -25.87 22.57 5.75
C LYS A 578 -25.49 21.64 6.90
N VAL A 579 -24.37 21.93 7.57
CA VAL A 579 -23.98 21.19 8.78
C VAL A 579 -24.79 21.70 9.96
N MET A 580 -25.51 20.79 10.63
CA MET A 580 -26.29 21.07 11.83
C MET A 580 -25.41 20.96 13.10
N ASN A 581 -25.87 21.51 14.22
CA ASN A 581 -25.08 21.54 15.47
C ASN A 581 -24.80 20.14 16.05
N ASN A 582 -25.62 19.15 15.69
CA ASN A 582 -25.46 17.74 16.02
C ASN A 582 -24.62 16.97 14.99
N GLY A 583 -23.85 17.65 14.13
CA GLY A 583 -22.95 17.02 13.17
C GLY A 583 -23.65 16.29 12.00
N THR A 584 -24.97 16.45 11.82
CA THR A 584 -25.72 15.85 10.70
C THR A 584 -25.94 16.85 9.57
N ALA A 585 -26.28 16.35 8.38
CA ALA A 585 -26.74 17.18 7.28
C ALA A 585 -28.17 17.68 7.54
N GLY A 586 -28.40 18.96 7.29
CA GLY A 586 -29.71 19.60 7.34
C GLY A 586 -30.23 19.96 5.96
N GLU A 587 -31.54 20.21 5.87
CA GLU A 587 -32.16 20.70 4.64
C GLU A 587 -31.67 22.11 4.27
N ILE A 588 -31.47 22.32 2.97
CA ILE A 588 -31.08 23.61 2.40
C ILE A 588 -32.31 24.29 1.82
N ASP A 589 -32.55 25.52 2.26
CA ASP A 589 -33.46 26.43 1.58
C ASP A 589 -32.69 27.15 0.46
N VAL A 590 -32.95 26.75 -0.78
CA VAL A 590 -32.25 27.28 -1.96
C VAL A 590 -32.60 28.75 -2.21
N SER A 591 -33.72 29.25 -1.67
CA SER A 591 -34.11 30.66 -1.79
C SER A 591 -33.22 31.62 -0.98
N ASP A 592 -32.44 31.10 -0.02
CA ASP A 592 -31.49 31.87 0.80
C ASP A 592 -30.03 31.81 0.30
N VAL A 593 -29.70 30.85 -0.57
CA VAL A 593 -28.34 30.66 -1.13
C VAL A 593 -27.89 31.87 -1.98
N ASP A 594 -28.84 32.68 -2.48
CA ASP A 594 -28.56 33.91 -3.20
C ASP A 594 -28.36 35.15 -2.32
N LYS A 595 -28.79 35.13 -1.05
CA LYS A 595 -28.69 36.27 -0.13
C LYS A 595 -27.39 36.28 0.67
N SER A 596 -26.86 35.10 1.01
CA SER A 596 -25.55 34.93 1.64
C SER A 596 -25.22 33.44 1.76
N ALA A 597 -24.20 32.98 1.05
CA ALA A 597 -23.68 31.61 1.22
C ALA A 597 -22.91 31.41 2.55
N ALA A 598 -22.86 32.44 3.42
CA ALA A 598 -22.20 32.35 4.71
C ALA A 598 -22.86 31.27 5.59
N GLY A 599 -22.08 30.25 5.96
CA GLY A 599 -22.49 29.17 6.84
C GLY A 599 -22.94 27.87 6.16
N LEU A 600 -22.86 27.78 4.84
CA LEU A 600 -23.00 26.53 4.07
C LEU A 600 -21.63 25.94 3.74
N GLY A 601 -21.56 24.61 3.73
CA GLY A 601 -20.34 23.84 3.57
C GLY A 601 -19.77 23.35 4.90
N GLN A 602 -18.73 22.55 4.79
CA GLN A 602 -17.95 22.05 5.91
C GLN A 602 -16.73 22.94 6.10
N TYR A 603 -16.37 23.19 7.35
CA TYR A 603 -15.23 24.01 7.75
C TYR A 603 -14.47 23.30 8.87
N ASP A 604 -13.21 23.65 9.12
CA ASP A 604 -12.36 23.10 10.19
C ASP A 604 -13.13 22.93 11.52
N LYS A 605 -13.92 23.95 11.90
CA LYS A 605 -14.68 23.98 13.16
C LYS A 605 -16.14 23.51 13.06
N LYS A 606 -16.62 23.15 11.88
CA LYS A 606 -18.02 22.78 11.63
C LYS A 606 -18.11 21.76 10.50
N GLN A 607 -18.05 20.49 10.87
CA GLN A 607 -18.06 19.34 9.93
C GLN A 607 -19.18 18.38 10.29
N LEU A 608 -19.54 17.53 9.34
CA LEU A 608 -20.33 16.35 9.61
C LEU A 608 -19.52 15.40 10.51
N ASP A 609 -20.21 14.66 11.38
CA ASP A 609 -19.58 13.67 12.26
C ASP A 609 -20.46 12.42 12.36
N GLY A 610 -20.08 11.39 11.60
CA GLY A 610 -20.78 10.11 11.54
C GLY A 610 -20.80 9.31 12.84
N LEU A 611 -20.02 9.73 13.85
CA LEU A 611 -19.96 9.12 15.17
C LEU A 611 -20.59 10.01 16.25
N GLN A 612 -21.13 11.19 15.94
CA GLN A 612 -21.66 12.12 16.94
C GLN A 612 -22.73 11.44 17.83
N GLY A 613 -23.70 10.74 17.23
CA GLY A 613 -24.75 10.03 17.97
C GLY A 613 -24.22 8.90 18.85
N LEU A 614 -23.20 8.16 18.38
CA LEU A 614 -22.53 7.14 19.19
C LEU A 614 -21.72 7.78 20.33
N GLY A 615 -21.03 8.89 20.04
CA GLY A 615 -20.24 9.65 21.01
C GLY A 615 -21.11 10.19 22.14
N GLU A 616 -22.31 10.68 21.84
CA GLU A 616 -23.30 11.07 22.85
C GLU A 616 -23.76 9.88 23.70
N ALA A 617 -24.11 8.75 23.07
CA ALA A 617 -24.57 7.55 23.76
C ALA A 617 -23.48 6.94 24.67
N LEU A 618 -22.20 7.08 24.30
CA LEU A 618 -21.05 6.65 25.09
C LEU A 618 -20.54 7.72 26.06
N ASP A 619 -21.14 8.91 26.10
CA ASP A 619 -20.63 10.07 26.85
C ASP A 619 -19.13 10.29 26.56
N ASN A 620 -18.74 10.24 25.29
CA ASN A 620 -17.35 10.33 24.85
C ASN A 620 -16.74 11.71 25.18
N ARG A 621 -17.55 12.77 25.31
CA ARG A 621 -17.05 14.08 25.76
C ARG A 621 -16.43 14.02 27.15
N ARG A 622 -17.05 13.28 28.06
CA ARG A 622 -16.54 13.07 29.42
C ARG A 622 -15.46 11.99 29.48
N ASN A 623 -15.72 10.86 28.83
CA ASN A 623 -14.85 9.68 28.93
C ASN A 623 -13.60 9.77 28.05
N ARG A 624 -13.63 10.62 27.03
CA ARG A 624 -12.50 10.88 26.11
C ARG A 624 -11.94 9.58 25.53
N TYR A 625 -12.77 8.73 24.93
CA TYR A 625 -12.27 7.55 24.24
C TYR A 625 -11.56 7.94 22.93
N TRP A 626 -12.21 8.80 22.13
CA TRP A 626 -11.63 9.36 20.90
C TRP A 626 -11.92 10.86 20.75
N THR A 627 -11.22 11.51 19.84
CA THR A 627 -11.47 12.89 19.40
C THR A 627 -11.54 12.90 17.87
N MET A 628 -12.55 13.60 17.33
CA MET A 628 -12.69 13.73 15.88
C MET A 628 -11.74 14.82 15.37
N LYS A 629 -10.99 14.52 14.29
CA LYS A 629 -10.09 15.46 13.64
C LYS A 629 -10.23 15.33 12.13
N ASN A 630 -10.87 16.32 11.49
CA ASN A 630 -11.13 16.33 10.04
C ASN A 630 -11.75 15.02 9.51
N GLY A 631 -12.73 14.47 10.25
CA GLY A 631 -13.39 13.21 9.90
C GLY A 631 -12.66 11.93 10.31
N TYR A 632 -11.52 12.03 11.01
CA TYR A 632 -10.79 10.88 11.58
C TYR A 632 -11.06 10.74 13.08
N ALA A 633 -11.49 9.55 13.51
CA ALA A 633 -11.62 9.22 14.93
C ALA A 633 -10.24 8.87 15.52
N THR A 634 -9.64 9.82 16.24
CA THR A 634 -8.30 9.68 16.81
C THR A 634 -8.35 9.26 18.28
N PRO A 635 -7.50 8.35 18.79
CA PRO A 635 -7.42 8.05 20.21
C PRO A 635 -7.11 9.33 21.00
N SER A 636 -7.90 9.65 22.02
CA SER A 636 -7.74 10.94 22.72
C SER A 636 -6.46 11.00 23.56
N GLN A 637 -6.02 9.84 24.06
CA GLN A 637 -4.84 9.65 24.89
C GLN A 637 -4.41 8.17 24.86
N ARG A 638 -3.18 7.88 25.30
CA ARG A 638 -2.70 6.50 25.43
C ARG A 638 -3.64 5.70 26.35
N GLY A 639 -4.06 4.52 25.91
CA GLY A 639 -4.94 3.62 26.65
C GLY A 639 -6.44 3.92 26.54
N SER A 640 -6.85 5.04 25.92
CA SER A 640 -8.28 5.41 25.85
C SER A 640 -9.13 4.38 25.10
N LEU A 641 -8.56 3.69 24.10
CA LEU A 641 -9.25 2.63 23.38
C LEU A 641 -9.31 1.31 24.17
N ALA A 642 -8.32 1.03 25.00
CA ALA A 642 -8.40 -0.10 25.92
C ALA A 642 -9.53 0.10 26.94
N ASP A 643 -9.73 1.34 27.42
CA ASP A 643 -10.86 1.69 28.28
C ASP A 643 -12.20 1.56 27.55
N LEU A 644 -12.27 2.00 26.28
CA LEU A 644 -13.45 1.83 25.45
C LEU A 644 -13.77 0.34 25.24
N LYS A 645 -12.77 -0.47 24.89
CA LYS A 645 -12.89 -1.92 24.75
C LYS A 645 -13.47 -2.55 26.01
N LYS A 646 -12.87 -2.27 27.18
CA LYS A 646 -13.34 -2.79 28.46
C LYS A 646 -14.80 -2.41 28.72
N ARG A 647 -15.20 -1.17 28.38
CA ARG A 647 -16.59 -0.75 28.49
C ARG A 647 -17.49 -1.56 27.56
N LEU A 648 -17.14 -1.68 26.27
CA LEU A 648 -17.96 -2.40 25.28
C LEU A 648 -18.09 -3.89 25.62
N GLU A 649 -17.02 -4.54 26.10
CA GLU A 649 -17.04 -5.94 26.55
C GLU A 649 -17.92 -6.18 27.78
N GLY A 650 -18.13 -5.14 28.61
CA GLY A 650 -19.02 -5.20 29.76
C GLY A 650 -20.50 -5.01 29.43
N LEU A 651 -20.86 -4.70 28.17
CA LEU A 651 -22.24 -4.44 27.76
C LEU A 651 -22.91 -5.70 27.20
N SER A 652 -24.24 -5.77 27.32
CA SER A 652 -25.02 -6.82 26.68
C SER A 652 -25.03 -6.65 25.15
N LYS A 653 -25.24 -7.76 24.43
CA LYS A 653 -25.38 -7.73 22.96
C LYS A 653 -26.49 -6.79 22.47
N SER A 654 -27.60 -6.69 23.21
CA SER A 654 -28.69 -5.75 22.87
C SER A 654 -28.25 -4.30 22.97
N THR A 655 -27.49 -3.96 24.01
CA THR A 655 -26.96 -2.59 24.19
C THR A 655 -25.95 -2.26 23.10
N ILE A 656 -25.10 -3.22 22.70
CA ILE A 656 -24.19 -3.04 21.57
C ILE A 656 -24.95 -2.81 20.25
N ASP A 657 -26.04 -3.54 19.99
CA ASP A 657 -26.87 -3.29 18.81
C ASP A 657 -27.52 -1.89 18.86
N GLU A 658 -28.07 -1.49 20.00
CA GLU A 658 -28.62 -0.14 20.21
C GLU A 658 -27.59 0.96 19.95
N LEU A 659 -26.35 0.80 20.45
CA LEU A 659 -25.24 1.73 20.18
C LEU A 659 -24.86 1.73 18.70
N THR A 660 -24.81 0.55 18.07
CA THR A 660 -24.54 0.41 16.63
C THR A 660 -25.54 1.22 15.81
N THR A 661 -26.82 1.24 16.22
CA THR A 661 -27.87 1.97 15.50
C THR A 661 -27.69 3.50 15.45
N LYS A 662 -26.82 4.05 16.30
CA LYS A 662 -26.55 5.50 16.39
C LYS A 662 -25.54 6.01 15.37
N ILE A 663 -24.81 5.11 14.72
CA ILE A 663 -23.82 5.47 13.70
C ILE A 663 -24.55 5.91 12.43
N THR A 664 -24.09 7.00 11.82
CA THR A 664 -24.68 7.55 10.59
C THR A 664 -23.73 7.41 9.41
N VAL A 665 -24.29 7.26 8.21
CA VAL A 665 -23.56 7.26 6.93
C VAL A 665 -24.03 8.41 6.05
N GLY A 666 -23.20 8.91 5.15
CA GLY A 666 -23.64 9.90 4.14
C GLY A 666 -24.33 9.20 2.97
N VAL A 667 -25.50 9.65 2.55
CA VAL A 667 -26.22 9.11 1.39
C VAL A 667 -26.44 10.22 0.38
N GLN A 668 -25.67 10.18 -0.71
CA GLN A 668 -25.84 11.03 -1.88
C GLN A 668 -26.67 10.26 -2.92
N LYS A 669 -27.99 10.49 -2.91
CA LYS A 669 -28.93 9.80 -3.78
C LYS A 669 -29.12 10.52 -5.11
N ASP A 670 -29.19 9.75 -6.19
CA ASP A 670 -29.44 10.19 -7.57
C ASP A 670 -28.49 11.31 -8.05
N THR A 671 -27.21 11.24 -7.67
CA THR A 671 -26.19 12.19 -8.14
C THR A 671 -25.76 11.85 -9.57
N GLN A 672 -25.56 12.88 -10.38
CA GLN A 672 -25.10 12.73 -11.76
C GLN A 672 -23.64 12.25 -11.81
N VAL A 673 -23.38 11.28 -12.69
CA VAL A 673 -22.03 10.88 -13.12
C VAL A 673 -21.49 11.90 -14.12
N SER A 674 -20.36 12.50 -13.82
CA SER A 674 -19.86 13.75 -14.44
C SER A 674 -19.06 13.54 -15.72
N SER A 675 -18.44 12.37 -15.83
CA SER A 675 -17.55 11.95 -16.92
C SER A 675 -18.31 11.45 -18.15
N VAL A 676 -19.62 11.23 -18.05
CA VAL A 676 -20.47 10.77 -19.15
C VAL A 676 -21.13 11.99 -19.81
N SER A 677 -20.78 12.28 -21.07
CA SER A 677 -21.24 13.48 -21.78
C SER A 677 -22.49 13.28 -22.64
N ASP A 678 -22.75 12.05 -23.10
CA ASP A 678 -23.81 11.76 -24.08
C ASP A 678 -25.21 11.53 -23.46
N ARG A 679 -25.29 11.46 -22.12
CA ARG A 679 -26.54 11.25 -21.38
C ARG A 679 -26.41 11.64 -19.91
N VAL A 680 -27.55 11.78 -19.24
CA VAL A 680 -27.60 11.92 -17.78
C VAL A 680 -27.72 10.53 -17.17
N GLN A 681 -26.63 10.03 -16.60
CA GLN A 681 -26.60 8.82 -15.77
C GLN A 681 -26.52 9.21 -14.29
N LYS A 682 -27.27 8.52 -13.43
CA LYS A 682 -27.34 8.81 -12.00
C LYS A 682 -27.07 7.57 -11.17
N VAL A 683 -26.41 7.77 -10.05
CA VAL A 683 -26.14 6.70 -9.08
C VAL A 683 -26.40 7.20 -7.67
N THR A 684 -26.52 6.27 -6.73
CA THR A 684 -26.55 6.60 -5.29
C THR A 684 -25.23 6.18 -4.65
N GLN A 685 -24.57 7.11 -3.97
CA GLN A 685 -23.33 6.84 -3.24
C GLN A 685 -23.58 6.85 -1.72
N VAL A 686 -23.14 5.79 -1.05
CA VAL A 686 -23.20 5.65 0.41
C VAL A 686 -21.78 5.81 0.95
N TYR A 687 -21.51 6.96 1.56
CA TYR A 687 -20.23 7.34 2.14
C TYR A 687 -20.07 6.73 3.53
N CYS A 688 -19.15 5.79 3.63
CA CYS A 688 -18.91 4.95 4.79
C CYS A 688 -17.48 5.15 5.29
N SER A 689 -17.32 5.41 6.59
CA SER A 689 -16.00 5.53 7.23
C SER A 689 -15.74 4.38 8.19
N ALA A 690 -14.58 3.75 8.05
CA ALA A 690 -14.04 2.84 9.04
C ALA A 690 -13.17 3.60 10.06
N LEU A 691 -12.66 2.92 11.08
CA LEU A 691 -11.72 3.53 12.02
C LEU A 691 -10.30 3.54 11.45
N PRO A 692 -9.50 4.61 11.67
CA PRO A 692 -8.16 4.74 11.13
C PRO A 692 -7.11 3.97 11.97
N VAL A 693 -7.28 2.67 12.15
CA VAL A 693 -6.43 1.79 12.97
C VAL A 693 -4.95 1.91 12.58
N GLY A 694 -4.64 1.85 11.28
CA GLY A 694 -3.28 1.91 10.73
C GLY A 694 -2.56 3.25 10.96
N TYR A 695 -3.28 4.32 11.32
CA TYR A 695 -2.68 5.63 11.60
C TYR A 695 -2.10 5.73 13.01
N PHE A 696 -2.39 4.76 13.89
CA PHE A 696 -2.00 4.80 15.29
C PHE A 696 -1.20 3.54 15.68
N PRO A 697 0.04 3.37 15.18
CA PRO A 697 0.87 2.18 15.44
C PRO A 697 1.21 1.97 16.92
N ASN A 698 1.10 3.02 17.75
CA ASN A 698 1.28 2.95 19.20
C ASN A 698 0.06 2.41 19.96
N THR A 699 -0.95 1.91 19.26
CA THR A 699 -2.16 1.28 19.84
C THR A 699 -2.26 -0.16 19.35
N SER A 700 -2.84 -1.06 20.17
CA SER A 700 -3.02 -2.45 19.76
C SER A 700 -4.25 -2.58 18.85
N PRO A 701 -4.20 -3.30 17.71
CA PRO A 701 -5.40 -3.65 16.95
C PRO A 701 -6.49 -4.30 17.80
N ALA A 702 -6.09 -5.05 18.83
CA ALA A 702 -7.01 -5.68 19.77
C ALA A 702 -7.80 -4.67 20.61
N ASP A 703 -7.29 -3.45 20.83
CA ASP A 703 -8.01 -2.37 21.53
C ASP A 703 -9.06 -1.71 20.62
N TRP A 704 -8.82 -1.72 19.31
CA TRP A 704 -9.76 -1.19 18.31
C TRP A 704 -10.90 -2.14 18.00
N GLU A 705 -10.65 -3.45 18.05
CA GLU A 705 -11.53 -4.48 17.48
C GLU A 705 -13.03 -4.31 17.82
N PRO A 706 -13.46 -4.15 19.09
CA PRO A 706 -14.89 -4.04 19.39
C PRO A 706 -15.52 -2.79 18.77
N PHE A 707 -14.77 -1.67 18.75
CA PHE A 707 -15.23 -0.42 18.17
C PHE A 707 -15.24 -0.50 16.63
N ALA A 708 -14.19 -1.05 16.02
CA ALA A 708 -14.07 -1.22 14.58
C ALA A 708 -15.16 -2.14 14.02
N ARG A 709 -15.40 -3.29 14.66
CA ARG A 709 -16.48 -4.21 14.28
C ARG A 709 -17.86 -3.57 14.41
N MET A 710 -18.10 -2.76 15.44
CA MET A 710 -19.36 -2.02 15.60
C MET A 710 -19.58 -1.04 14.43
N VAL A 711 -18.55 -0.27 14.05
CA VAL A 711 -18.59 0.66 12.92
C VAL A 711 -18.79 -0.07 11.59
N LEU A 712 -18.02 -1.13 11.34
CA LEU A 712 -18.10 -1.95 10.12
C LEU A 712 -19.47 -2.62 9.97
N ASN A 713 -20.02 -3.18 11.05
CA ASN A 713 -21.36 -3.75 11.03
C ASN A 713 -22.41 -2.72 10.63
N SER A 714 -22.32 -1.50 11.18
CA SER A 714 -23.27 -0.44 10.87
C SER A 714 -23.19 -0.01 9.41
N LEU A 715 -21.98 0.17 8.86
CA LEU A 715 -21.81 0.72 7.52
C LEU A 715 -22.28 -0.24 6.42
N TYR A 716 -21.97 -1.54 6.54
CA TYR A 716 -22.40 -2.52 5.54
C TYR A 716 -23.91 -2.74 5.57
N GLU A 717 -24.50 -2.79 6.77
CA GLU A 717 -25.96 -2.88 6.91
C GLU A 717 -26.65 -1.63 6.35
N SER A 718 -26.12 -0.44 6.66
CA SER A 718 -26.66 0.83 6.14
C SER A 718 -26.64 0.89 4.62
N THR A 719 -25.55 0.47 3.97
CA THR A 719 -25.48 0.41 2.51
C THR A 719 -26.55 -0.51 1.91
N LEU A 720 -26.76 -1.69 2.49
CA LEU A 720 -27.78 -2.62 1.99
C LEU A 720 -29.21 -2.13 2.25
N LEU A 721 -29.46 -1.38 3.34
CA LEU A 721 -30.75 -0.76 3.60
C LEU A 721 -31.05 0.35 2.59
N VAL A 722 -30.04 1.13 2.19
CA VAL A 722 -30.18 2.13 1.11
C VAL A 722 -30.49 1.43 -0.22
N ALA A 723 -29.75 0.37 -0.55
CA ALA A 723 -30.00 -0.43 -1.75
C ALA A 723 -31.40 -1.06 -1.76
N GLU A 724 -31.88 -1.50 -0.61
CA GLU A 724 -33.25 -2.02 -0.47
C GLU A 724 -34.30 -0.95 -0.75
N ARG A 725 -34.11 0.29 -0.30
CA ARG A 725 -35.06 1.37 -0.61
C ARG A 725 -35.10 1.70 -2.10
N GLU A 726 -33.96 1.63 -2.79
CA GLU A 726 -33.95 1.76 -4.24
C GLU A 726 -34.64 0.56 -4.91
N ALA A 727 -34.38 -0.66 -4.44
CA ALA A 727 -35.00 -1.86 -4.98
C ALA A 727 -36.53 -1.91 -4.76
N GLN A 728 -37.03 -1.33 -3.66
CA GLN A 728 -38.48 -1.17 -3.43
C GLN A 728 -39.13 -0.24 -4.48
N ARG A 729 -38.37 0.71 -5.02
CA ARG A 729 -38.84 1.65 -6.04
C ARG A 729 -38.75 1.07 -7.45
N THR A 730 -37.69 0.32 -7.76
CA THR A 730 -37.39 -0.18 -9.11
C THR A 730 -37.71 -1.66 -9.32
N GLY A 731 -37.97 -2.41 -8.25
CA GLY A 731 -38.09 -3.87 -8.22
C GLY A 731 -36.74 -4.61 -8.11
N ARG A 732 -35.63 -4.00 -8.54
CA ARG A 732 -34.28 -4.59 -8.51
C ARG A 732 -33.21 -3.51 -8.50
N THR A 733 -32.16 -3.70 -7.69
CA THR A 733 -31.03 -2.76 -7.61
C THR A 733 -29.71 -3.51 -7.50
N LYS A 734 -28.71 -3.01 -8.25
CA LYS A 734 -27.31 -3.41 -8.09
C LYS A 734 -26.68 -2.62 -6.95
N VAL A 735 -25.93 -3.30 -6.09
CA VAL A 735 -25.15 -2.70 -5.02
C VAL A 735 -23.70 -3.16 -5.10
N PHE A 736 -22.79 -2.19 -5.15
CA PHE A 736 -21.34 -2.41 -5.22
C PHE A 736 -20.73 -2.13 -3.85
N LEU A 737 -20.25 -3.19 -3.19
CA LEU A 737 -19.60 -3.11 -1.89
C LEU A 737 -18.08 -3.05 -2.07
N THR A 738 -17.43 -2.16 -1.33
CA THR A 738 -15.97 -2.00 -1.32
C THR A 738 -15.42 -2.47 0.03
N HIS A 739 -14.09 -2.64 0.14
CA HIS A 739 -13.45 -3.11 1.36
C HIS A 739 -13.15 -1.93 2.29
N VAL A 740 -14.22 -1.32 2.84
CA VAL A 740 -14.14 -0.09 3.64
C VAL A 740 -13.23 -0.33 4.85
N GLY A 741 -12.13 0.41 4.91
CA GLY A 741 -11.16 0.33 6.01
C GLY A 741 -10.00 -0.65 5.80
N GLY A 742 -10.05 -1.52 4.79
CA GLY A 742 -9.04 -2.57 4.57
C GLY A 742 -7.74 -2.12 3.90
N GLY A 743 -7.70 -0.87 3.41
CA GLY A 743 -6.49 -0.21 2.89
C GLY A 743 -5.80 0.64 3.96
N VAL A 744 -5.66 1.94 3.71
CA VAL A 744 -4.81 2.85 4.52
C VAL A 744 -5.26 2.93 5.98
N PHE A 745 -6.54 2.67 6.23
CA PHE A 745 -7.12 2.68 7.57
C PHE A 745 -6.76 1.44 8.39
N GLY A 746 -6.21 0.38 7.79
CA GLY A 746 -5.61 -0.76 8.48
C GLY A 746 -6.56 -1.60 9.33
N ASN A 747 -7.84 -1.70 8.95
CA ASN A 747 -8.78 -2.60 9.61
C ASN A 747 -8.49 -4.05 9.19
N ASP A 748 -8.57 -4.98 10.14
CA ASP A 748 -8.38 -6.40 9.86
C ASP A 748 -9.44 -6.90 8.86
N GLN A 749 -9.00 -7.57 7.78
CA GLN A 749 -9.86 -8.08 6.72
C GLN A 749 -10.97 -9.00 7.26
N ARG A 750 -10.71 -9.73 8.36
CA ARG A 750 -11.73 -10.59 9.00
C ARG A 750 -12.88 -9.77 9.57
N TRP A 751 -12.61 -8.58 10.12
CA TRP A 751 -13.67 -7.71 10.64
C TRP A 751 -14.59 -7.21 9.53
N ILE A 752 -14.00 -6.93 8.38
CA ILE A 752 -14.70 -6.46 7.17
C ILE A 752 -15.56 -7.59 6.60
N VAL A 753 -14.96 -8.77 6.37
CA VAL A 753 -15.64 -9.96 5.84
C VAL A 753 -16.78 -10.40 6.75
N ASP A 754 -16.54 -10.46 8.07
CA ASP A 754 -17.58 -10.78 9.06
C ASP A 754 -18.75 -9.78 9.01
N ALA A 755 -18.46 -8.49 8.82
CA ALA A 755 -19.47 -7.44 8.72
C ALA A 755 -20.28 -7.54 7.42
N ILE A 756 -19.64 -7.82 6.28
CA ILE A 756 -20.33 -8.08 5.00
C ILE A 756 -21.22 -9.32 5.14
N GLU A 757 -20.69 -10.43 5.67
CA GLU A 757 -21.43 -11.67 5.87
C GLU A 757 -22.68 -11.44 6.72
N LYS A 758 -22.51 -10.75 7.86
CA LYS A 758 -23.60 -10.39 8.75
C LYS A 758 -24.62 -9.47 8.07
N ALA A 759 -24.18 -8.47 7.32
CA ALA A 759 -25.06 -7.52 6.64
C ALA A 759 -25.89 -8.20 5.54
N VAL A 760 -25.26 -9.00 4.68
CA VAL A 760 -25.95 -9.75 3.61
C VAL A 760 -26.92 -10.77 4.19
N PHE A 761 -26.51 -11.49 5.23
CA PHE A 761 -27.40 -12.40 5.93
C PHE A 761 -28.60 -11.68 6.54
N SER A 762 -28.39 -10.52 7.17
CA SER A 762 -29.47 -9.72 7.73
C SER A 762 -30.40 -9.20 6.64
N ALA A 763 -29.86 -8.74 5.51
CA ALA A 763 -30.65 -8.28 4.36
C ALA A 763 -31.56 -9.36 3.76
N SER A 764 -31.25 -10.65 3.95
CA SER A 764 -32.13 -11.76 3.57
C SER A 764 -33.36 -11.91 4.47
N LEU A 765 -33.35 -11.29 5.65
CA LEU A 765 -34.38 -11.42 6.69
C LEU A 765 -35.34 -10.22 6.78
N TRP A 766 -34.97 -9.06 6.23
CA TRP A 766 -35.76 -7.83 6.28
C TRP A 766 -36.00 -7.20 4.90
N GLY A 767 -36.98 -6.30 4.84
CA GLY A 767 -37.36 -5.58 3.62
C GLY A 767 -38.53 -6.19 2.86
N SER A 768 -38.69 -5.77 1.61
CA SER A 768 -39.69 -6.27 0.68
C SER A 768 -39.20 -7.53 -0.01
N TRP A 769 -40.08 -8.52 -0.04
CA TRP A 769 -39.80 -9.81 -0.66
C TRP A 769 -39.89 -9.80 -2.18
N THR A 770 -40.49 -8.75 -2.75
CA THR A 770 -40.56 -8.53 -4.20
C THR A 770 -39.34 -7.77 -4.73
N ALA A 771 -38.63 -7.05 -3.86
CA ALA A 771 -37.43 -6.31 -4.19
C ALA A 771 -36.21 -7.23 -4.25
N LYS A 772 -35.40 -7.10 -5.30
CA LYS A 772 -34.21 -7.93 -5.52
C LYS A 772 -32.92 -7.13 -5.39
N LEU A 773 -31.92 -7.71 -4.75
CA LEU A 773 -30.60 -7.11 -4.63
C LEU A 773 -29.56 -7.94 -5.38
N ASP A 774 -28.79 -7.29 -6.25
CA ASP A 774 -27.59 -7.88 -6.84
C ASP A 774 -26.36 -7.28 -6.17
N VAL A 775 -25.73 -8.07 -5.30
CA VAL A 775 -24.59 -7.64 -4.50
C VAL A 775 -23.29 -8.01 -5.22
N TYR A 776 -22.49 -7.01 -5.52
CA TYR A 776 -21.18 -7.15 -6.12
C TYR A 776 -20.13 -6.74 -5.11
N ILE A 777 -19.27 -7.68 -4.70
CA ILE A 777 -18.08 -7.36 -3.91
C ILE A 777 -16.98 -6.94 -4.89
N VAL A 778 -16.60 -5.66 -4.85
CA VAL A 778 -15.68 -5.05 -5.80
C VAL A 778 -14.24 -5.21 -5.32
N ASN A 779 -13.47 -6.00 -6.06
CA ASN A 779 -12.06 -6.26 -5.82
C ASN A 779 -11.20 -5.53 -6.87
N TYR A 780 -9.95 -5.26 -6.50
CA TYR A 780 -8.98 -4.62 -7.38
C TYR A 780 -7.92 -5.64 -7.83
N LYS A 781 -7.67 -5.74 -9.14
CA LYS A 781 -6.76 -6.69 -9.83
C LYS A 781 -7.10 -8.18 -9.70
N SER A 782 -7.42 -8.68 -8.52
CA SER A 782 -7.77 -10.08 -8.27
C SER A 782 -8.75 -10.18 -7.09
N VAL A 783 -9.38 -11.34 -6.90
CA VAL A 783 -10.27 -11.61 -5.76
C VAL A 783 -9.47 -12.35 -4.68
N PRO A 784 -9.23 -11.78 -3.49
CA PRO A 784 -8.53 -12.49 -2.42
C PRO A 784 -9.34 -13.70 -1.93
N ARG A 785 -8.66 -14.78 -1.54
CA ARG A 785 -9.30 -16.05 -1.13
C ARG A 785 -10.34 -15.88 -0.03
N ILE A 786 -10.15 -14.93 0.89
CA ILE A 786 -11.10 -14.67 1.99
C ILE A 786 -12.49 -14.20 1.46
N TYR A 787 -12.51 -13.44 0.36
CA TYR A 787 -13.73 -12.97 -0.30
C TYR A 787 -14.33 -14.04 -1.22
N GLU A 788 -13.52 -14.90 -1.84
CA GLU A 788 -14.00 -16.11 -2.50
C GLU A 788 -14.74 -17.01 -1.51
N GLN A 789 -14.10 -17.32 -0.38
CA GLN A 789 -14.68 -18.14 0.69
C GLN A 789 -15.94 -17.50 1.29
N LEU A 790 -16.01 -16.17 1.40
CA LEU A 790 -17.21 -15.45 1.82
C LEU A 790 -18.39 -15.75 0.89
N VAL A 791 -18.19 -15.61 -0.42
CA VAL A 791 -19.23 -15.91 -1.42
C VAL A 791 -19.59 -17.40 -1.42
N GLU A 792 -18.59 -18.29 -1.34
CA GLU A 792 -18.79 -19.75 -1.21
C GLU A 792 -19.64 -20.12 0.02
N ARG A 793 -19.53 -19.40 1.15
CA ARG A 793 -20.36 -19.61 2.35
C ARG A 793 -21.76 -19.00 2.25
N LEU A 794 -21.88 -17.83 1.65
CA LEU A 794 -23.14 -17.09 1.55
C LEU A 794 -24.11 -17.72 0.55
N ILE A 795 -23.63 -18.21 -0.60
CA ILE A 795 -24.51 -18.80 -1.64
C ILE A 795 -25.35 -19.95 -1.07
N PRO A 796 -24.79 -21.02 -0.46
CA PRO A 796 -25.60 -22.10 0.10
C PRO A 796 -26.50 -21.65 1.25
N SER A 797 -26.08 -20.67 2.04
CA SER A 797 -26.87 -20.12 3.15
C SER A 797 -28.11 -19.35 2.67
N LEU A 798 -27.99 -18.68 1.52
CA LEU A 798 -29.09 -18.01 0.85
C LEU A 798 -29.98 -19.04 0.12
N GLU A 799 -29.38 -19.97 -0.63
CA GLU A 799 -30.07 -21.02 -1.41
C GLU A 799 -30.82 -22.05 -0.55
N GLY A 800 -30.19 -22.52 0.53
CA GLY A 800 -30.74 -23.53 1.44
C GLY A 800 -31.97 -23.07 2.22
N ARG A 801 -32.34 -21.80 2.11
CA ARG A 801 -33.60 -21.25 2.61
C ARG A 801 -34.70 -21.19 1.56
N PHE A 802 -34.37 -21.20 0.26
CA PHE A 802 -35.37 -21.28 -0.81
C PHE A 802 -35.95 -22.69 -0.99
N ARG A 803 -35.27 -23.72 -0.45
CA ARG A 803 -35.77 -25.09 -0.31
C ARG A 803 -36.41 -25.28 1.06
#